data_AF-A0A1Z9B5H3-F1
#
_entry.id   AF-A0A1Z9B5H3-F1
#
_cell.length_a   1.000
_cell.length_b   1.000
_cell.length_c   1.000
_cell.angle_alpha   90.00
_cell.angle_beta   90.00
_cell.angle_gamma   90.00
#
_symmetry.space_group_name_H-M   'P 1'
#
loop_
_entity.id
_entity.type
_entity.pdbx_description
1 polymer ?
#
loop_
_entity_poly.entity_id
_entity_poly.type
_entity_poly.pdbx_seq_one_letter_code
_entity_poly.pdbx_strand_id
1 'polypeptide(L)'
;MSYYGYVERENASQINWAEVGENLTGVLKKASDDRQAKRNAFDQSTKEYQEVLNNAPSGDFKTANAFALNHASDASKTRLIQDRLLKSGLMKDRDYTVARQNLVDGTKQMFGLSEEYQKEYAAKIKRMEAMESQELEPWLMGQIEGLGNLTDVKSFINQEDGSVSIGKLVEGPNGTRVLSKNPNDFLTVNQLRNRYKKQYNVFKVGETMAVEADRLGSFINTIRNAGGPEYAGQITKMLDATLRGTLDENQKKAVDNFEKMERNIINSYLESNPLNALSVLTNYLGVDSEGNNFELTFDAAEAAGDPTKLLVKDNGSGTIEFAGTEEQKKLAFEAVQNNFRNQIDREKTISTYTEPKPSATQINQDNKEAQDTEVATNIAQLYYGNDAQVQEAEDYLRSINTNIATIDRTGENIILTFNDDRADEIIPFRDDSGNELDQAAWITGSANFFLGDKQKITDIDKIIGLSKIDTSLAFNPDSTGFSGGVIEVEETAMEAIMRGLSDDIPDNHTAYAQLITDGKKANDKFVEDYKDKIPAGFTLTEGTGIREATRQRLVKLNKKGKDAIEVDITKPDAVKKMLDYIKNNIDLVSDGSTDVNLIVKYPKQKSKVKRKGRGKPLPPFDIWLKSNPGKNITDYNEAKKNRQ
;
A
#
# COMPACT_ATOMS: atom_id res chain seq x y z
N MET A 1 130.89 96.75 -28.84
CA MET A 1 130.83 96.68 -27.36
C MET A 1 129.39 96.46 -26.93
N SER A 2 129.21 95.71 -25.83
CA SER A 2 128.01 95.53 -24.95
C SER A 2 126.75 94.79 -25.46
N TYR A 3 126.81 93.45 -25.32
CA TYR A 3 125.84 92.48 -24.73
C TYR A 3 124.32 92.74 -24.76
N TYR A 4 123.56 91.92 -25.52
CA TYR A 4 122.12 91.59 -25.40
C TYR A 4 121.84 90.40 -26.34
N GLY A 5 121.20 89.28 -26.00
CA GLY A 5 120.69 88.76 -24.74
C GLY A 5 120.53 87.24 -24.91
N TYR A 6 120.81 86.48 -23.85
CA TYR A 6 120.46 85.07 -23.73
C TYR A 6 118.94 84.93 -23.91
N VAL A 7 118.51 84.06 -24.84
CA VAL A 7 117.14 83.55 -24.81
C VAL A 7 117.05 82.64 -23.59
N GLU A 8 116.32 83.10 -22.58
CA GLU A 8 115.93 82.32 -21.42
C GLU A 8 115.28 81.01 -21.90
N ARG A 9 115.80 79.89 -21.41
CA ARG A 9 115.13 78.59 -21.50
C ARG A 9 113.77 78.76 -20.84
N GLU A 10 112.70 78.34 -21.53
CA GLU A 10 111.36 78.22 -20.96
C GLU A 10 111.42 77.52 -19.59
N ASN A 11 111.32 78.30 -18.53
CA ASN A 11 110.99 77.84 -17.20
C ASN A 11 109.50 78.14 -17.00
N ALA A 12 108.62 77.20 -17.33
CA ALA A 12 107.26 77.16 -16.77
C ALA A 12 106.54 75.82 -17.06
N SER A 13 107.05 74.74 -16.48
CA SER A 13 106.13 73.74 -15.90
C SER A 13 106.71 73.26 -14.57
N GLN A 14 106.91 74.19 -13.63
CA GLN A 14 107.06 73.79 -12.24
C GLN A 14 105.74 73.14 -11.84
N ILE A 15 105.74 71.82 -11.72
CA ILE A 15 104.63 71.06 -11.13
C ILE A 15 104.39 71.69 -9.75
N ASN A 16 103.20 72.25 -9.54
CA ASN A 16 102.78 72.79 -8.26
C ASN A 16 102.55 71.61 -7.31
N TRP A 17 103.62 71.13 -6.68
CA TRP A 17 103.58 69.99 -5.76
C TRP A 17 102.68 70.24 -4.55
N ALA A 18 102.41 71.49 -4.19
CA ALA A 18 101.42 71.83 -3.17
C ALA A 18 99.99 71.53 -3.65
N GLU A 19 99.64 71.92 -4.88
CA GLU A 19 98.34 71.63 -5.50
C GLU A 19 98.16 70.15 -5.87
N VAL A 20 99.23 69.46 -6.30
CA VAL A 20 99.22 68.00 -6.52
C VAL A 20 99.06 67.26 -5.18
N GLY A 21 99.73 67.72 -4.12
CA GLY A 21 99.59 67.18 -2.76
C GLY A 21 98.22 67.45 -2.16
N GLU A 22 97.63 68.62 -2.39
CA GLU A 22 96.28 68.99 -1.96
C GLU A 22 95.21 68.20 -2.73
N ASN A 23 95.35 68.04 -4.05
CA ASN A 23 94.47 67.19 -4.86
C ASN A 23 94.57 65.71 -4.47
N LEU A 24 95.77 65.18 -4.24
CA LEU A 24 95.95 63.80 -3.80
C LEU A 24 95.37 63.59 -2.40
N THR A 25 95.59 64.52 -1.47
CA THR A 25 95.04 64.48 -0.11
C THR A 25 93.52 64.64 -0.12
N GLY A 26 92.99 65.49 -1.01
CA GLY A 26 91.56 65.65 -1.27
C GLY A 26 90.92 64.38 -1.83
N VAL A 27 91.58 63.70 -2.78
CA VAL A 27 91.15 62.39 -3.31
C VAL A 27 91.20 61.31 -2.23
N LEU A 28 92.26 61.28 -1.40
CA LEU A 28 92.38 60.33 -0.29
C LEU A 28 91.35 60.59 0.82
N LYS A 29 91.07 61.85 1.15
CA LYS A 29 90.03 62.24 2.11
C LYS A 29 88.65 61.90 1.59
N LYS A 30 88.35 62.21 0.32
CA LYS A 30 87.11 61.81 -0.34
C LYS A 30 86.95 60.28 -0.36
N ALA A 31 88.01 59.53 -0.69
CA ALA A 31 87.98 58.07 -0.63
C ALA A 31 87.78 57.54 0.81
N SER A 32 88.31 58.22 1.82
CA SER A 32 88.08 57.91 3.24
C SER A 32 86.65 58.21 3.66
N ASP A 33 86.12 59.37 3.28
CA ASP A 33 84.74 59.80 3.56
C ASP A 33 83.73 58.89 2.86
N ASP A 34 83.98 58.52 1.60
CA ASP A 34 83.16 57.55 0.84
C ASP A 34 83.17 56.17 1.52
N ARG A 35 84.32 55.71 2.03
CA ARG A 35 84.41 54.47 2.81
C ARG A 35 83.65 54.57 4.13
N GLN A 36 83.74 55.71 4.82
CA GLN A 36 83.03 55.92 6.08
C GLN A 36 81.51 56.00 5.86
N ALA A 37 81.06 56.67 4.80
CA ALA A 37 79.65 56.73 4.41
C ALA A 37 79.10 55.34 4.10
N LYS A 38 79.86 54.51 3.36
CA LYS A 38 79.50 53.09 3.12
C LYS A 38 79.41 52.28 4.41
N ARG A 39 80.39 52.42 5.32
CA ARG A 39 80.36 51.76 6.65
C ARG A 39 79.12 52.16 7.46
N ASN A 40 78.82 53.46 7.51
CA ASN A 40 77.64 53.98 8.21
C ASN A 40 76.33 53.45 7.60
N ALA A 41 76.23 53.38 6.27
CA ALA A 41 75.06 52.83 5.58
C ALA A 41 74.88 51.32 5.86
N PHE A 42 75.97 50.57 5.98
CA PHE A 42 75.90 49.15 6.38
C PHE A 42 75.48 48.98 7.83
N ASP A 43 76.06 49.74 8.76
CA ASP A 43 75.68 49.68 10.18
C ASP A 43 74.21 50.10 10.37
N GLN A 44 73.70 51.08 9.60
CA GLN A 44 72.30 51.47 9.61
C GLN A 44 71.38 50.33 9.12
N SER A 45 71.73 49.68 8.01
CA SER A 45 70.92 48.55 7.53
C SER A 45 70.98 47.32 8.44
N THR A 46 72.09 47.10 9.16
CA THR A 46 72.14 46.09 10.22
C THR A 46 71.12 46.39 11.32
N LYS A 47 70.95 47.66 11.72
CA LYS A 47 69.94 48.05 12.71
C LYS A 47 68.52 47.81 12.21
N GLU A 48 68.23 48.17 10.95
CA GLU A 48 66.92 47.93 10.33
C GLU A 48 66.58 46.43 10.26
N TYR A 49 67.57 45.58 9.94
CA TYR A 49 67.34 44.14 9.96
C TYR A 49 67.17 43.60 11.38
N GLN A 50 67.91 44.11 12.36
CA GLN A 50 67.71 43.77 13.77
C GLN A 50 66.29 44.14 14.23
N GLU A 51 65.73 45.24 13.76
CA GLU A 51 64.35 45.63 14.02
C GLU A 51 63.35 44.64 13.41
N VAL A 52 63.58 44.17 12.17
CA VAL A 52 62.79 43.07 11.58
C VAL A 52 62.84 41.83 12.45
N LEU A 53 64.04 41.42 12.91
CA LEU A 53 64.23 40.23 13.75
C LEU A 53 63.60 40.36 15.14
N ASN A 54 63.63 41.56 15.73
CA ASN A 54 62.99 41.86 17.01
C ASN A 54 61.45 41.83 16.89
N ASN A 55 60.91 42.14 15.71
CA ASN A 55 59.49 42.07 15.38
C ASN A 55 59.10 40.68 14.84
N ALA A 56 59.74 39.60 15.35
CA ALA A 56 59.33 38.24 15.04
C ALA A 56 57.86 38.03 15.44
N PRO A 57 57.03 37.40 14.59
CA PRO A 57 55.60 37.26 14.82
C PRO A 57 55.32 36.46 16.10
N SER A 58 54.42 36.98 16.93
CA SER A 58 53.96 36.34 18.16
C SER A 58 52.44 36.23 18.18
N GLY A 59 51.93 35.03 18.46
CA GLY A 59 50.49 34.77 18.57
C GLY A 59 50.20 33.56 19.45
N ASP A 60 48.99 33.03 19.38
CA ASP A 60 48.56 31.95 20.29
C ASP A 60 49.22 30.60 19.98
N PHE A 61 49.66 30.39 18.74
CA PHE A 61 50.30 29.14 18.33
C PHE A 61 51.79 29.10 18.68
N LYS A 62 52.11 28.38 19.77
CA LYS A 62 53.45 28.28 20.36
C LYS A 62 54.53 27.79 19.39
N THR A 63 54.20 26.87 18.49
CA THR A 63 55.18 26.27 17.56
C THR A 63 55.62 27.25 16.47
N ALA A 64 54.69 28.06 15.92
CA ALA A 64 55.06 29.12 14.96
C ALA A 64 55.88 30.24 15.63
N ASN A 65 55.58 30.56 16.89
CA ASN A 65 56.41 31.47 17.69
C ASN A 65 57.83 30.89 17.86
N ALA A 66 57.95 29.62 18.26
CA ALA A 66 59.25 28.96 18.44
C ALA A 66 60.05 28.89 17.13
N PHE A 67 59.39 28.61 16.01
CA PHE A 67 60.01 28.61 14.68
C PHE A 67 60.55 30.00 14.29
N ALA A 68 59.72 31.04 14.45
CA ALA A 68 60.13 32.41 14.16
C ALA A 68 61.29 32.88 15.06
N LEU A 69 61.25 32.54 16.36
CA LEU A 69 62.31 32.87 17.32
C LEU A 69 63.63 32.14 17.01
N ASN A 70 63.57 30.85 16.66
CA ASN A 70 64.76 30.09 16.26
C ASN A 70 65.37 30.63 14.96
N HIS A 71 64.54 30.95 13.96
CA HIS A 71 65.01 31.59 12.73
C HIS A 71 65.64 32.96 13.01
N ALA A 72 65.03 33.78 13.87
CA ALA A 72 65.55 35.09 14.24
C ALA A 72 66.94 35.00 14.88
N SER A 73 67.15 33.98 15.73
CA SER A 73 68.45 33.68 16.36
C SER A 73 69.53 33.31 15.33
N ASP A 74 69.21 32.42 14.39
CA ASP A 74 70.17 31.94 13.38
C ASP A 74 70.47 33.01 12.31
N ALA A 75 69.46 33.80 11.94
CA ALA A 75 69.61 34.98 11.10
C ALA A 75 70.53 36.04 11.73
N SER A 76 70.34 36.32 13.03
CA SER A 76 71.20 37.25 13.79
C SER A 76 72.66 36.80 13.77
N LYS A 77 72.92 35.51 13.98
CA LYS A 77 74.28 34.93 13.95
C LYS A 77 74.90 35.02 12.56
N THR A 78 74.13 34.70 11.52
CA THR A 78 74.62 34.75 10.13
C THR A 78 74.96 36.16 9.72
N ARG A 79 74.11 37.13 10.09
CA ARG A 79 74.37 38.56 9.87
C ARG A 79 75.67 39.02 10.54
N LEU A 80 75.92 38.59 11.78
CA LEU A 80 77.16 38.91 12.49
C LEU A 80 78.40 38.33 11.79
N ILE A 81 78.30 37.12 11.22
CA ILE A 81 79.39 36.50 10.45
C ILE A 81 79.64 37.30 9.17
N GLN A 82 78.60 37.63 8.39
CA GLN A 82 78.72 38.45 7.18
C GLN A 82 79.36 39.81 7.48
N ASP A 83 78.97 40.47 8.58
CA ASP A 83 79.54 41.75 9.02
C ASP A 83 81.03 41.63 9.37
N ARG A 84 81.45 40.53 10.01
CA ARG A 84 82.86 40.27 10.30
C ARG A 84 83.67 40.01 9.03
N LEU A 85 83.14 39.22 8.09
CA LEU A 85 83.80 38.90 6.83
C LEU A 85 83.98 40.13 5.93
N LEU A 86 83.01 41.03 5.90
CA LEU A 86 83.15 42.31 5.20
C LEU A 86 84.19 43.20 5.87
N LYS A 87 84.13 43.34 7.21
CA LYS A 87 85.06 44.19 7.97
C LYS A 87 86.51 43.68 7.93
N SER A 88 86.71 42.37 7.80
CA SER A 88 88.03 41.76 7.61
C SER A 88 88.52 41.76 6.15
N GLY A 89 87.69 42.20 5.21
CA GLY A 89 88.02 42.25 3.78
C GLY A 89 87.98 40.89 3.07
N LEU A 90 87.47 39.84 3.72
CA LEU A 90 87.32 38.50 3.15
C LEU A 90 86.07 38.35 2.28
N MET A 91 85.12 39.28 2.35
CA MET A 91 83.90 39.32 1.53
C MET A 91 83.82 40.65 0.76
N LYS A 92 83.45 40.61 -0.53
CA LYS A 92 83.30 41.79 -1.38
C LYS A 92 81.99 42.52 -1.07
N ASP A 93 81.98 43.86 -1.20
CA ASP A 93 80.79 44.71 -0.99
C ASP A 93 79.54 44.22 -1.74
N ARG A 94 79.71 43.77 -3.00
CA ARG A 94 78.62 43.26 -3.84
C ARG A 94 78.02 41.96 -3.28
N ASP A 95 78.88 41.00 -2.95
CA ASP A 95 78.46 39.68 -2.47
C ASP A 95 77.77 39.81 -1.11
N TYR A 96 78.31 40.67 -0.24
CA TYR A 96 77.68 41.05 1.02
C TYR A 96 76.29 41.68 0.84
N THR A 97 76.14 42.59 -0.14
CA THR A 97 74.85 43.25 -0.41
C THR A 97 73.79 42.25 -0.86
N VAL A 98 74.17 41.32 -1.76
CA VAL A 98 73.29 40.24 -2.23
C VAL A 98 72.91 39.30 -1.08
N ALA A 99 73.91 38.85 -0.31
CA ALA A 99 73.69 37.93 0.79
C ALA A 99 72.81 38.54 1.89
N ARG A 100 72.97 39.83 2.17
CA ARG A 100 72.09 40.56 3.09
C ARG A 100 70.67 40.63 2.56
N GLN A 101 70.48 40.98 1.29
CA GLN A 101 69.15 41.14 0.70
C GLN A 101 68.39 39.81 0.70
N ASN A 102 69.04 38.72 0.29
CA ASN A 102 68.47 37.37 0.32
C ASN A 102 68.06 36.95 1.74
N LEU A 103 68.88 37.27 2.73
CA LEU A 103 68.61 36.97 4.13
C LEU A 103 67.42 37.80 4.66
N VAL A 104 67.36 39.11 4.35
CA VAL A 104 66.24 39.99 4.72
C VAL A 104 64.93 39.51 4.09
N ASP A 105 64.92 39.25 2.79
CA ASP A 105 63.71 38.86 2.06
C ASP A 105 63.25 37.46 2.49
N GLY A 106 64.19 36.52 2.68
CA GLY A 106 63.90 35.18 3.19
C GLY A 106 63.31 35.22 4.61
N THR A 107 63.84 36.06 5.50
CA THR A 107 63.26 36.27 6.84
C THR A 107 61.85 36.84 6.77
N LYS A 108 61.60 37.85 5.92
CA LYS A 108 60.26 38.43 5.74
C LYS A 108 59.26 37.40 5.22
N GLN A 109 59.66 36.55 4.27
CA GLN A 109 58.81 35.48 3.76
C GLN A 109 58.47 34.44 4.84
N MET A 110 59.44 34.08 5.68
CA MET A 110 59.27 33.14 6.79
C MET A 110 58.39 33.71 7.91
N PHE A 111 58.57 34.98 8.26
CA PHE A 111 57.71 35.65 9.24
C PHE A 111 56.30 35.81 8.71
N GLY A 112 56.12 36.17 7.43
CA GLY A 112 54.80 36.22 6.80
C GLY A 112 54.07 34.87 6.83
N LEU A 113 54.79 33.75 6.61
CA LEU A 113 54.22 32.40 6.76
C LEU A 113 53.75 32.10 8.20
N SER A 114 54.55 32.51 9.19
CA SER A 114 54.24 32.33 10.60
C SER A 114 53.03 33.17 11.02
N GLU A 115 52.98 34.45 10.61
CA GLU A 115 51.87 35.36 10.87
C GLU A 115 50.57 34.87 10.20
N GLU A 116 50.65 34.44 8.95
CA GLU A 116 49.53 33.85 8.20
C GLU A 116 48.96 32.63 8.93
N TYR A 117 49.82 31.73 9.40
CA TYR A 117 49.39 30.57 10.18
C TYR A 117 48.76 30.98 11.52
N GLN A 118 49.36 31.91 12.26
CA GLN A 118 48.82 32.36 13.55
C GLN A 118 47.42 32.98 13.39
N LYS A 119 47.20 33.74 12.32
CA LYS A 119 45.89 34.31 12.01
C LYS A 119 44.85 33.22 11.72
N GLU A 120 45.19 32.25 10.88
CA GLU A 120 44.30 31.13 10.56
C GLU A 120 44.04 30.22 11.77
N TYR A 121 45.06 30.02 12.62
CA TYR A 121 44.92 29.31 13.89
C TYR A 121 43.86 29.97 14.77
N ALA A 122 43.99 31.26 15.04
CA ALA A 122 43.04 32.01 15.86
C ALA A 122 41.63 32.01 15.23
N ALA A 123 41.52 32.09 13.91
CA ALA A 123 40.24 31.99 13.21
C ALA A 123 39.59 30.60 13.37
N LYS A 124 40.38 29.53 13.29
CA LYS A 124 39.89 28.15 13.47
C LYS A 124 39.46 27.85 14.89
N ILE A 125 40.21 28.32 15.90
CA ILE A 125 39.79 28.18 17.31
C ILE A 125 38.44 28.86 17.54
N LYS A 126 38.24 30.07 17.02
CA LYS A 126 36.92 30.75 17.10
C LYS A 126 35.81 29.96 16.40
N ARG A 127 36.08 29.38 15.24
CA ARG A 127 35.11 28.55 14.51
C ARG A 127 34.80 27.24 15.23
N MET A 128 35.77 26.66 15.93
CA MET A 128 35.57 25.50 16.80
C MET A 128 34.71 25.86 18.01
N GLU A 129 34.99 26.98 18.68
CA GLU A 129 34.17 27.52 19.79
C GLU A 129 32.73 27.82 19.35
N ALA A 130 32.56 28.33 18.13
CA ALA A 130 31.25 28.59 17.53
C ALA A 130 30.55 27.34 16.95
N MET A 131 31.16 26.14 17.05
CA MET A 131 30.66 24.88 16.47
C MET A 131 30.40 24.95 14.96
N GLU A 132 31.13 25.80 14.24
CA GLU A 132 31.05 25.94 12.77
C GLU A 132 32.05 25.04 12.06
N SER A 133 33.16 24.71 12.74
CA SER A 133 34.21 23.83 12.25
C SER A 133 33.87 22.36 12.48
N GLN A 134 33.92 21.54 11.43
CA GLN A 134 33.85 20.08 11.61
C GLN A 134 35.13 19.54 12.26
N GLU A 135 35.10 18.31 12.76
CA GLU A 135 36.22 17.66 13.48
C GLU A 135 37.51 17.56 12.65
N LEU A 136 37.38 17.55 11.33
CA LEU A 136 38.51 17.55 10.41
C LEU A 136 39.45 18.75 10.60
N GLU A 137 38.95 19.95 10.93
CA GLU A 137 39.86 21.08 11.13
C GLU A 137 40.70 20.97 12.40
N PRO A 138 40.15 20.80 13.62
CA PRO A 138 40.97 20.66 14.82
C PRO A 138 41.88 19.44 14.72
N TRP A 139 41.44 18.35 14.08
CA TRP A 139 42.32 17.21 13.81
C TRP A 139 43.47 17.57 12.87
N LEU A 140 43.21 18.25 11.73
CA LEU A 140 44.28 18.68 10.82
C LEU A 140 45.23 19.69 11.48
N MET A 141 44.70 20.58 12.32
CA MET A 141 45.52 21.47 13.13
C MET A 141 46.38 20.65 14.06
N GLY A 142 45.82 19.72 14.83
CA GLY A 142 46.53 18.77 15.67
C GLY A 142 47.57 17.94 14.91
N GLN A 143 47.32 17.57 13.65
CA GLN A 143 48.31 16.95 12.78
C GLN A 143 49.43 17.93 12.43
N ILE A 144 49.16 19.21 12.15
CA ILE A 144 50.19 20.23 11.94
C ILE A 144 50.95 20.54 13.25
N GLU A 145 50.29 20.50 14.41
CA GLU A 145 50.91 20.68 15.73
C GLU A 145 51.73 19.46 16.16
N GLY A 146 51.27 18.25 15.87
CA GLY A 146 51.94 16.96 16.11
C GLY A 146 53.06 16.70 15.10
N LEU A 147 52.94 17.24 13.89
CA LEU A 147 54.06 17.56 13.00
C LEU A 147 55.00 18.62 13.61
N GLY A 148 54.76 19.07 14.85
CA GLY A 148 55.66 19.76 15.77
C GLY A 148 57.03 19.10 16.00
N ASN A 149 57.38 18.10 15.20
CA ASN A 149 58.70 18.04 14.56
C ASN A 149 58.96 19.13 13.50
N LEU A 150 58.33 20.31 13.61
CA LEU A 150 58.86 21.54 13.03
C LEU A 150 60.17 21.97 13.73
N THR A 151 60.54 21.33 14.84
CA THR A 151 61.92 21.27 15.35
C THR A 151 62.92 20.65 14.36
N ASP A 152 62.46 19.76 13.48
CA ASP A 152 63.27 19.15 12.41
C ASP A 152 63.14 19.88 11.06
N VAL A 153 62.19 20.80 10.96
CA VAL A 153 62.09 21.75 9.84
C VAL A 153 62.84 23.02 10.23
N LYS A 154 64.15 23.03 9.95
CA LYS A 154 64.98 24.21 10.20
C LYS A 154 65.01 25.12 8.98
N SER A 155 65.05 26.41 9.24
CA SER A 155 65.49 27.38 8.24
C SER A 155 67.00 27.19 8.03
N PHE A 156 67.40 26.86 6.82
CA PHE A 156 68.81 26.83 6.42
C PHE A 156 69.16 28.16 5.78
N ILE A 157 70.14 28.86 6.34
CA ILE A 157 70.71 30.05 5.74
C ILE A 157 72.04 29.65 5.13
N ASN A 158 72.18 29.76 3.81
CA ASN A 158 73.45 29.59 3.15
C ASN A 158 74.38 30.75 3.57
N GLN A 159 75.54 30.42 4.13
CA GLN A 159 76.46 31.41 4.69
C GLN A 159 77.19 32.24 3.62
N GLU A 160 77.27 31.75 2.38
CA GLU A 160 77.96 32.43 1.27
C GLU A 160 77.07 33.44 0.54
N ASP A 161 75.81 33.07 0.25
CA ASP A 161 74.88 33.89 -0.55
C ASP A 161 73.63 34.36 0.21
N GLY A 162 73.52 34.03 1.50
CA GLY A 162 72.42 34.45 2.38
C GLY A 162 71.04 33.88 2.02
N SER A 163 70.95 32.92 1.09
CA SER A 163 69.68 32.31 0.71
C SER A 163 69.07 31.52 1.88
N VAL A 164 67.75 31.67 2.05
CA VAL A 164 66.98 31.00 3.13
C VAL A 164 66.15 29.89 2.52
N SER A 165 66.29 28.67 3.05
CA SER A 165 65.56 27.47 2.62
C SER A 165 64.89 26.78 3.81
N ILE A 166 63.83 26.01 3.53
CA ILE A 166 63.12 25.20 4.53
C ILE A 166 63.37 23.73 4.20
N GLY A 167 63.77 22.90 5.17
CA GLY A 167 63.95 21.46 4.96
C GLY A 167 63.72 20.62 6.21
N LYS A 168 63.04 19.47 6.06
CA LYS A 168 62.80 18.48 7.13
C LYS A 168 63.98 17.53 7.26
N LEU A 169 64.53 17.39 8.47
CA LEU A 169 65.70 16.57 8.79
C LEU A 169 65.31 15.22 9.40
N VAL A 170 66.00 14.15 9.01
CA VAL A 170 65.97 12.81 9.63
C VAL A 170 67.39 12.35 9.97
N GLU A 171 67.51 11.43 10.91
CA GLU A 171 68.81 10.89 11.34
C GLU A 171 69.38 9.95 10.26
N GLY A 172 70.53 10.32 9.70
CA GLY A 172 71.25 9.51 8.71
C GLY A 172 72.10 8.42 9.37
N PRO A 173 72.69 7.51 8.58
CA PRO A 173 73.34 6.28 9.05
C PRO A 173 74.50 6.44 10.07
N ASN A 174 74.95 7.67 10.33
CA ASN A 174 76.08 8.00 11.20
C ASN A 174 75.75 9.12 12.24
N GLY A 175 74.48 9.30 12.62
CA GLY A 175 74.06 10.39 13.51
C GLY A 175 74.08 11.78 12.87
N THR A 176 74.21 11.85 11.54
CA THR A 176 74.22 13.10 10.76
C THR A 176 72.81 13.39 10.24
N ARG A 177 72.29 14.60 10.44
CA ARG A 177 70.93 14.98 9.99
C ARG A 177 70.89 15.19 8.47
N VAL A 178 70.05 14.45 7.74
CA VAL A 178 69.87 14.53 6.28
C VAL A 178 68.42 14.83 5.90
N LEU A 179 68.16 15.36 4.70
CA LEU A 179 66.79 15.53 4.18
C LEU A 179 66.09 14.16 4.07
N SER A 180 64.85 14.05 4.56
CA SER A 180 64.05 12.82 4.43
C SER A 180 63.90 12.42 2.95
N LYS A 181 63.67 11.14 2.67
CA LYS A 181 63.37 10.64 1.31
C LYS A 181 61.99 10.02 1.21
N ASN A 182 61.22 10.02 2.30
CA ASN A 182 59.90 9.42 2.38
C ASN A 182 58.83 10.44 1.94
N PRO A 183 58.05 10.18 0.87
CA PRO A 183 56.99 11.08 0.40
C PRO A 183 55.95 11.47 1.47
N ASN A 184 55.69 10.60 2.45
CA ASN A 184 54.74 10.86 3.55
C ASN A 184 55.31 11.80 4.63
N ASP A 185 56.62 12.09 4.58
CA ASP A 185 57.27 13.05 5.47
C ASP A 185 57.28 14.47 4.91
N PHE A 186 56.80 14.69 3.68
CA PHE A 186 56.87 15.97 2.98
C PHE A 186 55.50 16.62 2.81
N LEU A 187 55.35 17.84 3.34
CA LEU A 187 54.34 18.78 2.89
C LEU A 187 55.07 19.98 2.28
N THR A 188 54.73 20.34 1.05
CA THR A 188 55.21 21.59 0.45
C THR A 188 54.60 22.80 1.18
N VAL A 189 55.25 23.96 1.09
CA VAL A 189 54.71 25.21 1.66
C VAL A 189 53.30 25.51 1.13
N ASN A 190 53.03 25.20 -0.14
CA ASN A 190 51.71 25.39 -0.74
C ASN A 190 50.68 24.39 -0.23
N GLN A 191 51.04 23.12 -0.06
CA GLN A 191 50.15 22.12 0.54
C GLN A 191 49.83 22.45 2.00
N LEU A 192 50.83 22.89 2.77
CA LEU A 192 50.62 23.35 4.14
C LEU A 192 49.70 24.56 4.18
N ARG A 193 49.96 25.58 3.34
CA ARG A 193 49.08 26.76 3.17
C ARG A 193 47.65 26.35 2.85
N ASN A 194 47.45 25.48 1.87
CA ASN A 194 46.11 25.03 1.50
C ASN A 194 45.44 24.25 2.64
N ARG A 195 46.19 23.43 3.38
CA ARG A 195 45.67 22.63 4.49
C ARG A 195 45.17 23.49 5.66
N TYR A 196 45.94 24.49 6.08
CA TYR A 196 45.52 25.36 7.18
C TYR A 196 44.56 26.47 6.74
N LYS A 197 44.55 26.90 5.47
CA LYS A 197 43.61 27.93 4.99
C LYS A 197 42.23 27.38 4.67
N LYS A 198 42.14 26.12 4.24
CA LYS A 198 40.86 25.53 3.88
C LYS A 198 39.97 25.38 5.11
N GLN A 199 38.71 25.77 4.92
CA GLN A 199 37.66 25.67 5.92
C GLN A 199 36.76 24.48 5.57
N TYR A 200 36.43 23.69 6.58
CA TYR A 200 35.62 22.49 6.55
C TYR A 200 34.47 22.69 7.54
N ASN A 201 33.30 23.04 7.02
CA ASN A 201 32.14 23.36 7.84
C ASN A 201 31.48 22.09 8.39
N VAL A 202 30.84 22.20 9.57
CA VAL A 202 29.93 21.17 10.08
C VAL A 202 28.73 21.03 9.15
N PHE A 203 28.39 19.80 8.77
CA PHE A 203 27.11 19.53 8.13
C PHE A 203 26.01 19.51 9.19
N LYS A 204 25.20 20.57 9.22
CA LYS A 204 24.13 20.75 10.20
C LYS A 204 22.93 19.88 9.87
N VAL A 205 22.99 18.58 10.23
CA VAL A 205 21.96 17.58 9.91
C VAL A 205 20.57 18.07 10.36
N GLY A 206 20.41 18.46 11.62
CA GLY A 206 19.12 18.88 12.17
C GLY A 206 18.51 20.08 11.44
N GLU A 207 19.28 21.16 11.26
CA GLU A 207 18.80 22.36 10.55
C GLU A 207 18.48 22.06 9.07
N THR A 208 19.35 21.31 8.39
CA THR A 208 19.17 21.00 6.97
C THR A 208 17.95 20.10 6.76
N MET A 209 17.80 19.05 7.57
CA MET A 209 16.71 18.10 7.45
C MET A 209 15.36 18.69 7.89
N ALA A 210 15.34 19.62 8.85
CA ALA A 210 14.13 20.37 9.19
C ALA A 210 13.62 21.19 7.99
N VAL A 211 14.51 21.91 7.29
CA VAL A 211 14.13 22.67 6.09
C VAL A 211 13.59 21.77 4.98
N GLU A 212 14.22 20.61 4.76
CA GLU A 212 13.71 19.67 3.74
C GLU A 212 12.40 19.00 4.17
N ALA A 213 12.20 18.74 5.47
CA ALA A 213 10.95 18.19 5.99
C ALA A 213 9.80 19.19 5.85
N ASP A 214 10.04 20.48 6.17
CA ASP A 214 9.08 21.57 5.98
C ASP A 214 8.65 21.72 4.52
N ARG A 215 9.60 21.57 3.58
CA ARG A 215 9.34 21.62 2.13
C ARG A 215 8.51 20.45 1.63
N LEU A 216 8.57 19.30 2.31
CA LEU A 216 7.96 18.08 1.81
C LEU A 216 6.43 18.07 1.91
N GLY A 217 5.88 18.96 2.74
CA GLY A 217 4.45 19.07 2.97
C GLY A 217 3.89 17.85 3.70
N SER A 218 2.77 18.08 4.37
CA SER A 218 2.09 17.07 5.17
C SER A 218 1.54 15.95 4.28
N PHE A 219 2.12 14.74 4.32
CA PHE A 219 1.62 13.57 3.59
C PHE A 219 0.34 13.01 4.24
N ILE A 220 -0.86 13.34 3.72
CA ILE A 220 -2.13 12.91 4.33
C ILE A 220 -2.56 11.53 3.80
N ASN A 221 -2.51 10.50 4.64
CA ASN A 221 -3.22 9.24 4.41
C ASN A 221 -4.43 9.14 5.34
N THR A 222 -5.58 8.72 4.79
CA THR A 222 -6.80 8.54 5.59
C THR A 222 -6.97 7.06 5.91
N ILE A 223 -6.69 6.66 7.15
CA ILE A 223 -7.03 5.33 7.65
C ILE A 223 -8.41 5.42 8.28
N ARG A 224 -9.39 4.85 7.59
CA ARG A 224 -10.74 4.67 8.12
C ARG A 224 -10.75 3.36 8.93
N ASN A 225 -10.75 3.46 10.26
CA ASN A 225 -11.14 2.32 11.08
C ASN A 225 -12.66 2.14 10.97
N ALA A 226 -13.13 0.88 10.95
CA ALA A 226 -14.56 0.59 10.90
C ALA A 226 -15.28 1.33 12.02
N GLY A 227 -16.22 2.20 11.66
CA GLY A 227 -17.25 2.76 12.53
C GLY A 227 -18.56 2.04 12.26
N GLY A 228 -19.45 2.02 13.25
CA GLY A 228 -20.78 1.42 13.11
C GLY A 228 -21.88 2.38 13.57
N PRO A 229 -23.16 2.03 13.35
CA PRO A 229 -24.30 2.85 13.77
C PRO A 229 -24.36 3.11 15.29
N GLU A 230 -23.68 2.28 16.08
CA GLU A 230 -23.67 2.31 17.55
C GLU A 230 -22.34 2.75 18.15
N TYR A 231 -21.29 2.97 17.36
CA TYR A 231 -19.98 3.39 17.87
C TYR A 231 -19.26 4.30 16.86
N ALA A 232 -18.69 5.38 17.38
CA ALA A 232 -17.94 6.34 16.56
C ALA A 232 -16.75 5.64 15.89
N GLY A 233 -16.72 5.69 14.55
CA GLY A 233 -15.54 5.35 13.79
C GLY A 233 -14.46 6.39 14.00
N GLN A 234 -13.21 5.95 13.98
CA GLN A 234 -12.07 6.86 13.98
C GLN A 234 -11.59 7.02 12.54
N ILE A 235 -11.75 8.23 12.00
CA ILE A 235 -10.91 8.62 10.87
C ILE A 235 -9.60 9.08 11.49
N THR A 236 -8.59 8.23 11.33
CA THR A 236 -7.23 8.65 11.59
C THR A 236 -6.70 9.22 10.28
N LYS A 237 -6.68 10.55 10.16
CA LYS A 237 -5.74 11.13 9.19
C LYS A 237 -4.37 10.91 9.80
N MET A 238 -3.61 10.05 9.15
CA MET A 238 -2.25 9.74 9.56
C MET A 238 -1.34 10.46 8.58
N LEU A 239 -0.67 11.48 9.11
CA LEU A 239 0.43 12.14 8.44
C LEU A 239 1.70 11.32 8.64
N ASP A 240 1.84 10.16 7.98
CA ASP A 240 3.01 9.31 8.20
C ASP A 240 3.50 8.66 6.92
N ALA A 241 4.54 9.25 6.34
CA ALA A 241 5.25 8.73 5.18
C ALA A 241 6.12 7.49 5.50
N THR A 242 6.19 7.08 6.78
CA THR A 242 6.96 5.92 7.27
C THR A 242 6.10 4.71 7.63
N LEU A 243 4.81 4.72 7.28
CA LEU A 243 3.84 3.65 7.54
C LEU A 243 4.37 2.24 7.19
N ARG A 244 4.45 1.36 8.20
CA ARG A 244 4.76 -0.07 8.03
C ARG A 244 3.53 -0.92 8.37
N GLY A 245 2.97 -1.64 7.39
CA GLY A 245 1.77 -2.49 7.55
C GLY A 245 1.29 -3.14 6.25
N THR A 246 0.10 -3.76 6.25
CA THR A 246 -0.55 -4.27 5.04
C THR A 246 -1.08 -3.11 4.21
N LEU A 247 -0.27 -2.64 3.26
CA LEU A 247 -0.59 -1.52 2.39
C LEU A 247 -1.35 -2.00 1.14
N ASP A 248 -2.36 -1.25 0.71
CA ASP A 248 -2.95 -1.41 -0.63
C ASP A 248 -1.96 -0.97 -1.73
N GLU A 249 -2.28 -1.24 -3.00
CA GLU A 249 -1.38 -0.94 -4.12
C GLU A 249 -1.06 0.56 -4.28
N ASN A 250 -1.99 1.46 -3.96
CA ASN A 250 -1.77 2.90 -4.06
C ASN A 250 -0.89 3.39 -2.91
N GLN A 251 -1.12 2.84 -1.71
CA GLN A 251 -0.31 3.11 -0.52
C GLN A 251 1.14 2.63 -0.71
N LYS A 252 1.35 1.44 -1.29
CA LYS A 252 2.70 0.94 -1.62
C LYS A 252 3.44 1.88 -2.57
N LYS A 253 2.79 2.29 -3.67
CA LYS A 253 3.39 3.25 -4.63
C LYS A 253 3.74 4.58 -3.97
N ALA A 254 2.92 5.06 -3.04
CA ALA A 254 3.19 6.31 -2.34
C ALA A 254 4.39 6.19 -1.39
N VAL A 255 4.51 5.08 -0.65
CA VAL A 255 5.67 4.78 0.19
C VAL A 255 6.94 4.61 -0.65
N ASP A 256 6.88 3.84 -1.73
CA ASP A 256 8.03 3.66 -2.64
C ASP A 256 8.51 4.99 -3.23
N ASN A 257 7.58 5.86 -3.64
CA ASN A 257 7.90 7.19 -4.15
C ASN A 257 8.54 8.08 -3.07
N PHE A 258 8.04 8.01 -1.83
CA PHE A 258 8.62 8.73 -0.71
C PHE A 258 10.03 8.23 -0.41
N GLU A 259 10.25 6.93 -0.29
CA GLU A 259 11.59 6.36 -0.02
C GLU A 259 12.59 6.73 -1.11
N LYS A 260 12.15 6.75 -2.37
CA LYS A 260 12.98 7.19 -3.50
C LYS A 260 13.34 8.67 -3.41
N MET A 261 12.36 9.52 -3.11
CA MET A 261 12.57 10.96 -2.97
C MET A 261 13.47 11.27 -1.76
N GLU A 262 13.22 10.64 -0.62
CA GLU A 262 14.05 10.74 0.59
C GLU A 262 15.51 10.39 0.27
N ARG A 263 15.74 9.24 -0.37
CA ARG A 263 17.07 8.83 -0.79
C ARG A 263 17.73 9.87 -1.70
N ASN A 264 16.99 10.41 -2.66
CA ASN A 264 17.52 11.42 -3.58
C ASN A 264 17.90 12.72 -2.86
N ILE A 265 17.06 13.19 -1.92
CA ILE A 265 17.33 14.39 -1.11
C ILE A 265 18.60 14.18 -0.30
N ILE A 266 18.70 13.08 0.46
CA ILE A 266 19.85 12.80 1.32
C ILE A 266 21.12 12.64 0.49
N ASN A 267 21.06 11.89 -0.62
CA ASN A 267 22.20 11.69 -1.51
C ASN A 267 22.64 13.01 -2.17
N SER A 268 21.72 13.94 -2.44
CA SER A 268 22.08 15.26 -2.98
C SER A 268 23.03 16.03 -2.05
N TYR A 269 23.00 15.76 -0.74
CA TYR A 269 23.93 16.33 0.24
C TYR A 269 25.17 15.47 0.47
N LEU A 270 25.02 14.15 0.59
CA LEU A 270 26.12 13.25 0.98
C LEU A 270 27.00 12.80 -0.19
N GLU A 271 26.43 12.53 -1.36
CA GLU A 271 27.20 12.10 -2.54
C GLU A 271 27.83 13.31 -3.26
N SER A 272 27.13 14.45 -3.31
CA SER A 272 27.67 15.68 -3.91
C SER A 272 28.85 16.25 -3.13
N ASN A 273 28.91 16.00 -1.82
CA ASN A 273 30.02 16.39 -0.97
C ASN A 273 30.31 15.32 0.10
N PRO A 274 31.25 14.41 -0.17
CA PRO A 274 31.63 13.35 0.78
C PRO A 274 32.09 13.84 2.15
N LEU A 275 32.56 15.09 2.27
CA LEU A 275 32.92 15.68 3.56
C LEU A 275 31.70 15.94 4.45
N ASN A 276 30.49 16.01 3.88
CA ASN A 276 29.26 16.03 4.67
C ASN A 276 29.07 14.69 5.38
N ALA A 277 29.31 13.57 4.71
CA ALA A 277 29.23 12.24 5.32
C ALA A 277 30.26 12.09 6.46
N LEU A 278 31.49 12.58 6.24
CA LEU A 278 32.50 12.64 7.30
C LEU A 278 32.00 13.44 8.52
N SER A 279 31.47 14.65 8.28
CA SER A 279 30.93 15.49 9.36
C SER A 279 29.73 14.85 10.08
N VAL A 280 28.89 14.08 9.38
CA VAL A 280 27.82 13.30 10.03
C VAL A 280 28.40 12.29 11.01
N LEU A 281 29.41 11.54 10.60
CA LEU A 281 30.03 10.52 11.45
C LEU A 281 30.73 11.17 12.66
N THR A 282 31.52 12.23 12.46
CA THR A 282 32.33 12.83 13.53
C THR A 282 31.57 13.82 14.42
N ASN A 283 30.64 14.60 13.87
CA ASN A 283 30.01 15.72 14.58
C ASN A 283 28.53 15.47 14.92
N TYR A 284 27.81 14.66 14.15
CA TYR A 284 26.41 14.34 14.44
C TYR A 284 26.25 13.04 15.24
N LEU A 285 26.88 11.96 14.79
CA LEU A 285 26.91 10.69 15.53
C LEU A 285 27.95 10.73 16.65
N GLY A 286 29.20 11.07 16.33
CA GLY A 286 30.35 11.10 17.25
C GLY A 286 30.85 9.71 17.65
N VAL A 287 29.95 8.76 17.87
CA VAL A 287 30.25 7.38 18.26
C VAL A 287 29.51 6.36 17.40
N ASP A 288 30.06 5.15 17.33
CA ASP A 288 29.39 3.99 16.72
C ASP A 288 28.30 3.39 17.63
N SER A 289 27.72 2.26 17.20
CA SER A 289 26.70 1.54 17.98
C SER A 289 27.21 0.91 19.28
N GLU A 290 28.52 0.76 19.44
CA GLU A 290 29.17 0.18 20.62
C GLU A 290 29.68 1.26 21.59
N GLY A 291 29.58 2.54 21.20
CA GLY A 291 30.03 3.70 21.97
C GLY A 291 31.49 4.09 21.72
N ASN A 292 32.14 3.53 20.68
CA ASN A 292 33.48 3.90 20.29
C ASN A 292 33.46 5.18 19.47
N ASN A 293 34.39 6.11 19.73
CA ASN A 293 34.48 7.37 19.00
C ASN A 293 34.94 7.14 17.55
N PHE A 294 34.36 7.90 16.61
CA PHE A 294 34.91 7.99 15.27
C PHE A 294 36.17 8.85 15.24
N GLU A 295 37.27 8.28 14.77
CA GLU A 295 38.57 8.95 14.73
C GLU A 295 39.13 9.03 13.31
N LEU A 296 39.70 10.17 12.95
CA LEU A 296 40.29 10.39 11.63
C LEU A 296 41.69 9.76 11.54
N THR A 297 42.01 9.14 10.39
CA THR A 297 43.34 8.61 10.13
C THR A 297 43.77 8.82 8.66
N PHE A 298 45.09 8.95 8.45
CA PHE A 298 45.72 8.87 7.13
C PHE A 298 46.16 7.43 6.78
N ASP A 299 46.18 6.51 7.75
CA ASP A 299 46.66 5.15 7.56
C ASP A 299 45.54 4.24 7.03
N ALA A 300 45.71 3.79 5.80
CA ALA A 300 44.75 2.91 5.15
C ALA A 300 44.68 1.51 5.79
N ALA A 301 45.76 1.03 6.43
CA ALA A 301 45.76 -0.24 7.13
C ALA A 301 45.01 -0.15 8.47
N GLU A 302 45.18 0.96 9.20
CA GLU A 302 44.42 1.25 10.42
C GLU A 302 42.91 1.33 10.11
N ALA A 303 42.53 2.09 9.08
CA ALA A 303 41.15 2.22 8.64
C ALA A 303 40.53 0.90 8.11
N ALA A 304 41.34 0.02 7.53
CA ALA A 304 40.87 -1.28 7.07
C ALA A 304 40.66 -2.28 8.23
N GLY A 305 41.39 -2.11 9.34
CA GLY A 305 41.31 -2.98 10.51
C GLY A 305 40.23 -2.58 11.52
N ASP A 306 39.80 -1.32 11.51
CA ASP A 306 38.87 -0.76 12.48
C ASP A 306 37.82 0.16 11.80
N PRO A 307 36.53 -0.20 11.82
CA PRO A 307 35.46 0.60 11.22
C PRO A 307 35.28 2.00 11.80
N THR A 308 35.76 2.25 13.03
CA THR A 308 35.69 3.56 13.70
C THR A 308 36.76 4.53 13.18
N LYS A 309 37.75 4.01 12.44
CA LYS A 309 38.84 4.78 11.85
C LYS A 309 38.45 5.28 10.46
N LEU A 310 38.23 6.58 10.36
CA LEU A 310 37.76 7.27 9.17
C LEU A 310 38.94 7.69 8.29
N LEU A 311 39.11 7.01 7.17
CA LEU A 311 40.20 7.29 6.23
C LEU A 311 39.97 8.61 5.49
N VAL A 312 40.94 9.50 5.60
CA VAL A 312 41.02 10.72 4.80
C VAL A 312 42.29 10.74 3.95
N LYS A 313 42.24 11.37 2.78
CA LYS A 313 43.36 11.42 1.83
C LYS A 313 43.62 12.84 1.37
N ASP A 314 44.88 13.18 1.13
CA ASP A 314 45.26 14.40 0.43
C ASP A 314 45.19 14.16 -1.08
N ASN A 315 44.51 15.04 -1.81
CA ASN A 315 44.41 14.95 -3.27
C ASN A 315 45.67 15.45 -4.01
N GLY A 316 46.77 15.67 -3.28
CA GLY A 316 48.04 16.16 -3.78
C GLY A 316 48.20 17.68 -3.68
N SER A 317 47.12 18.42 -3.39
CA SER A 317 47.14 19.88 -3.27
C SER A 317 47.18 20.40 -1.84
N GLY A 318 47.10 19.55 -0.82
CA GLY A 318 46.88 19.95 0.57
C GLY A 318 45.40 19.92 0.99
N THR A 319 44.50 19.66 0.03
CA THR A 319 43.07 19.48 0.26
C THR A 319 42.77 18.04 0.65
N ILE A 320 41.96 17.89 1.69
CA ILE A 320 41.53 16.59 2.18
C ILE A 320 40.20 16.16 1.55
N GLU A 321 40.14 14.88 1.20
CA GLU A 321 38.96 14.16 0.72
C GLU A 321 38.66 12.98 1.64
N PHE A 322 37.37 12.72 1.88
CA PHE A 322 36.92 11.58 2.67
C PHE A 322 36.89 10.32 1.79
N ALA A 323 37.64 9.29 2.20
CA ALA A 323 37.76 8.01 1.50
C ALA A 323 37.19 6.86 2.34
N GLY A 324 36.04 7.09 2.97
CA GLY A 324 35.37 6.10 3.81
C GLY A 324 34.81 4.91 3.05
N THR A 325 34.59 3.82 3.78
CA THR A 325 33.99 2.59 3.25
C THR A 325 32.51 2.78 2.90
N GLU A 326 31.93 1.85 2.14
CA GLU A 326 30.51 1.89 1.82
C GLU A 326 29.65 1.72 3.07
N GLU A 327 30.11 0.96 4.07
CA GLU A 327 29.46 0.82 5.37
C GLU A 327 29.43 2.14 6.14
N GLN A 328 30.54 2.88 6.17
CA GLN A 328 30.63 4.19 6.81
C GLN A 328 29.71 5.21 6.12
N LYS A 329 29.67 5.22 4.78
CA LYS A 329 28.75 6.08 4.01
C LYS A 329 27.30 5.71 4.26
N LYS A 330 26.98 4.43 4.33
CA LYS A 330 25.64 3.93 4.64
C LYS A 330 25.22 4.34 6.05
N LEU A 331 26.11 4.24 7.03
CA LEU A 331 25.84 4.68 8.40
C LEU A 331 25.54 6.18 8.46
N ALA A 332 26.33 7.00 7.75
CA ALA A 332 26.07 8.43 7.63
C ALA A 332 24.71 8.72 6.97
N PHE A 333 24.37 7.99 5.90
CA PHE A 333 23.07 8.09 5.24
C PHE A 333 21.92 7.75 6.19
N GLU A 334 22.01 6.63 6.92
CA GLU A 334 20.98 6.19 7.87
C GLU A 334 20.79 7.19 9.02
N ALA A 335 21.87 7.81 9.51
CA ALA A 335 21.80 8.85 10.53
C ALA A 335 21.02 10.08 10.04
N VAL A 336 21.32 10.55 8.82
CA VAL A 336 20.59 11.67 8.20
C VAL A 336 19.14 11.28 7.91
N GLN A 337 18.89 10.07 7.42
CA GLN A 337 17.56 9.52 7.15
C GLN A 337 16.71 9.47 8.42
N ASN A 338 17.27 8.97 9.52
CA ASN A 338 16.57 8.90 10.79
C ASN A 338 16.24 10.30 11.32
N ASN A 339 17.17 11.25 11.20
CA ASN A 339 16.89 12.64 11.56
C ASN A 339 15.75 13.21 10.71
N PHE A 340 15.86 13.07 9.39
CA PHE A 340 14.85 13.51 8.43
C PHE A 340 13.45 12.98 8.75
N ARG A 341 13.31 11.68 8.95
CA ARG A 341 12.03 11.03 9.32
C ARG A 341 11.47 11.45 10.67
N ASN A 342 12.31 11.94 11.58
CA ASN A 342 11.89 12.46 12.88
C ASN A 342 11.46 13.94 12.80
N GLN A 343 11.92 14.69 11.79
CA GLN A 343 11.51 16.07 11.52
C GLN A 343 10.21 16.15 10.71
N ILE A 344 9.81 15.08 10.01
CA ILE A 344 8.52 15.03 9.32
C ILE A 344 7.42 15.05 10.38
N ASP A 345 6.57 16.08 10.30
CA ASP A 345 5.39 16.21 11.16
C ASP A 345 4.54 14.95 11.07
N ARG A 346 4.17 14.43 12.25
CA ARG A 346 3.22 13.32 12.39
C ARG A 346 1.96 13.81 13.05
N GLU A 347 1.08 14.40 12.26
CA GLU A 347 -0.24 14.73 12.74
C GLU A 347 -1.13 13.47 12.72
N LYS A 348 -1.59 13.07 13.91
CA LYS A 348 -2.66 12.10 14.10
C LYS A 348 -3.91 12.86 14.51
N THR A 349 -4.64 13.44 13.55
CA THR A 349 -5.97 13.96 13.88
C THR A 349 -6.93 12.78 14.00
N ILE A 350 -7.43 12.55 15.20
CA ILE A 350 -8.54 11.64 15.44
C ILE A 350 -9.81 12.46 15.34
N SER A 351 -10.40 12.50 14.14
CA SER A 351 -11.77 12.98 13.98
C SER A 351 -12.70 11.78 14.20
N THR A 352 -13.53 11.86 15.24
CA THR A 352 -14.64 10.93 15.40
C THR A 352 -15.69 11.28 14.35
N TYR A 353 -16.08 10.28 13.57
CA TYR A 353 -17.27 10.38 12.77
C TYR A 353 -18.26 9.36 13.30
N THR A 354 -19.49 9.81 13.52
CA THR A 354 -20.64 8.93 13.54
C THR A 354 -21.14 8.89 12.11
N GLU A 355 -21.20 7.69 11.53
CA GLU A 355 -21.87 7.51 10.25
C GLU A 355 -23.31 8.03 10.43
N PRO A 356 -23.81 8.90 9.54
CA PRO A 356 -25.19 9.37 9.66
C PRO A 356 -26.06 8.14 9.75
N LYS A 357 -26.90 8.04 10.79
CA LYS A 357 -27.91 6.98 10.81
C LYS A 357 -28.62 7.07 9.47
N PRO A 358 -28.58 6.01 8.63
CA PRO A 358 -29.35 6.02 7.41
C PRO A 358 -30.77 6.41 7.83
N SER A 359 -31.30 7.44 7.17
CA SER A 359 -32.64 7.92 7.49
C SER A 359 -33.59 6.72 7.40
N ALA A 360 -34.70 6.73 8.13
CA ALA A 360 -35.71 5.66 7.98
C ALA A 360 -36.06 5.45 6.49
N THR A 361 -36.02 6.52 5.68
CA THR A 361 -36.15 6.48 4.23
C THR A 361 -35.05 5.66 3.55
N GLN A 362 -33.77 5.89 3.88
CA GLN A 362 -32.65 5.15 3.30
C GLN A 362 -32.68 3.67 3.71
N ILE A 363 -32.98 3.36 4.97
CA ILE A 363 -33.11 1.96 5.44
C ILE A 363 -34.25 1.26 4.72
N ASN A 364 -35.40 1.93 4.56
CA ASN A 364 -36.54 1.38 3.84
C ASN A 364 -36.21 1.19 2.35
N GLN A 365 -35.43 2.07 1.76
CA GLN A 365 -34.98 1.96 0.38
C GLN A 365 -34.00 0.79 0.20
N ASP A 366 -32.98 0.66 1.06
CA ASP A 366 -32.00 -0.42 0.97
C ASP A 366 -32.66 -1.79 1.21
N ASN A 367 -33.58 -1.88 2.19
CA ASN A 367 -34.38 -3.09 2.43
C ASN A 367 -35.27 -3.43 1.23
N LYS A 368 -35.86 -2.42 0.58
CA LYS A 368 -36.66 -2.62 -0.62
C LYS A 368 -35.78 -3.08 -1.80
N GLU A 369 -34.62 -2.48 -2.01
CA GLU A 369 -33.69 -2.87 -3.08
C GLU A 369 -33.16 -4.29 -2.87
N ALA A 370 -32.94 -4.71 -1.63
CA ALA A 370 -32.58 -6.10 -1.28
C ALA A 370 -33.72 -7.09 -1.57
N GLN A 371 -34.96 -6.75 -1.22
CA GLN A 371 -36.14 -7.56 -1.55
C GLN A 371 -36.34 -7.66 -3.07
N ASP A 372 -36.30 -6.52 -3.76
CA ASP A 372 -36.48 -6.45 -5.21
C ASP A 372 -35.36 -7.24 -5.93
N THR A 373 -34.14 -7.25 -5.39
CA THR A 373 -33.00 -8.07 -5.87
C THR A 373 -33.26 -9.56 -5.77
N GLU A 374 -33.82 -10.02 -4.64
CA GLU A 374 -34.18 -11.42 -4.43
C GLU A 374 -35.30 -11.86 -5.39
N VAL A 375 -36.29 -10.98 -5.61
CA VAL A 375 -37.34 -11.17 -6.62
C VAL A 375 -36.72 -11.34 -8.01
N ALA A 376 -35.88 -10.40 -8.44
CA ALA A 376 -35.26 -10.45 -9.76
C ALA A 376 -34.41 -11.72 -9.95
N THR A 377 -33.73 -12.18 -8.90
CA THR A 377 -32.92 -13.41 -8.93
C THR A 377 -33.79 -14.66 -9.12
N ASN A 378 -34.91 -14.77 -8.41
CA ASN A 378 -35.83 -15.89 -8.58
C ASN A 378 -36.51 -15.85 -9.95
N ILE A 379 -36.87 -14.67 -10.45
CA ILE A 379 -37.42 -14.52 -11.81
C ILE A 379 -36.38 -14.95 -12.84
N ALA A 380 -35.12 -14.54 -12.69
CA ALA A 380 -34.04 -15.00 -13.57
C ALA A 380 -33.90 -16.53 -13.57
N GLN A 381 -34.07 -17.20 -12.43
CA GLN A 381 -34.06 -18.67 -12.36
C GLN A 381 -35.22 -19.31 -13.12
N LEU A 382 -36.36 -18.63 -13.28
CA LEU A 382 -37.41 -19.07 -14.20
C LEU A 382 -36.97 -19.01 -15.67
N TYR A 383 -35.87 -18.34 -16.02
CA TYR A 383 -35.36 -18.32 -17.39
C TYR A 383 -34.40 -19.48 -17.65
N TYR A 384 -33.36 -19.63 -16.83
CA TYR A 384 -32.25 -20.56 -17.06
C TYR A 384 -32.22 -21.79 -16.14
N GLY A 385 -32.99 -21.80 -15.05
CA GLY A 385 -32.90 -22.80 -14.00
C GLY A 385 -33.25 -24.22 -14.47
N ASN A 386 -32.79 -25.22 -13.70
CA ASN A 386 -33.29 -26.59 -13.82
C ASN A 386 -34.62 -26.76 -13.05
N ASP A 387 -35.30 -27.91 -13.19
CA ASP A 387 -36.62 -28.14 -12.59
C ASP A 387 -36.69 -27.87 -11.08
N ALA A 388 -35.63 -28.21 -10.34
CA ALA A 388 -35.58 -27.96 -8.90
C ALA A 388 -35.44 -26.47 -8.58
N GLN A 389 -34.55 -25.76 -9.29
CA GLN A 389 -34.34 -24.32 -9.11
C GLN A 389 -35.57 -23.51 -9.55
N VAL A 390 -36.20 -23.92 -10.65
CA VAL A 390 -37.46 -23.35 -11.10
C VAL A 390 -38.53 -23.54 -10.03
N GLN A 391 -38.69 -24.74 -9.48
CA GLN A 391 -39.68 -25.00 -8.44
C GLN A 391 -39.46 -24.11 -7.21
N GLU A 392 -38.22 -23.96 -6.77
CA GLU A 392 -37.86 -23.07 -5.65
C GLU A 392 -38.21 -21.62 -5.96
N ALA A 393 -37.87 -21.15 -7.17
CA ALA A 393 -38.20 -19.81 -7.62
C ALA A 393 -39.72 -19.56 -7.69
N GLU A 394 -40.48 -20.50 -8.24
CA GLU A 394 -41.93 -20.37 -8.30
C GLU A 394 -42.59 -20.41 -6.91
N ASP A 395 -42.07 -21.22 -5.98
CA ASP A 395 -42.54 -21.27 -4.61
C ASP A 395 -42.25 -19.96 -3.85
N TYR A 396 -41.06 -19.39 -4.06
CA TYR A 396 -40.70 -18.07 -3.53
C TYR A 396 -41.63 -16.98 -4.08
N LEU A 397 -41.79 -16.90 -5.41
CA LEU A 397 -42.59 -15.85 -6.07
C LEU A 397 -44.07 -15.93 -5.68
N ARG A 398 -44.61 -17.13 -5.48
CA ARG A 398 -45.96 -17.31 -4.94
C ARG A 398 -46.06 -16.89 -3.46
N SER A 399 -45.00 -17.10 -2.67
CA SER A 399 -45.02 -16.74 -1.25
C SER A 399 -45.07 -15.23 -1.01
N ILE A 400 -44.45 -14.44 -1.88
CA ILE A 400 -44.42 -12.97 -1.77
C ILE A 400 -45.68 -12.30 -2.33
N ASN A 401 -46.38 -12.97 -3.24
CA ASN A 401 -47.64 -12.52 -3.82
C ASN A 401 -48.73 -13.58 -3.64
N THR A 402 -49.45 -13.48 -2.52
CA THR A 402 -50.50 -14.41 -2.13
C THR A 402 -51.74 -14.39 -3.03
N ASN A 403 -51.86 -13.41 -3.94
CA ASN A 403 -52.93 -13.40 -4.94
C ASN A 403 -52.63 -14.35 -6.11
N ILE A 404 -51.37 -14.75 -6.30
CA ILE A 404 -51.02 -15.78 -7.28
C ILE A 404 -51.42 -17.15 -6.72
N ALA A 405 -52.36 -17.80 -7.38
CA ALA A 405 -52.82 -19.14 -7.04
C ALA A 405 -51.79 -20.20 -7.45
N THR A 406 -51.31 -20.11 -8.70
CA THR A 406 -50.32 -21.03 -9.26
C THR A 406 -49.38 -20.31 -10.20
N ILE A 407 -48.13 -20.78 -10.25
CA ILE A 407 -47.15 -20.44 -11.29
C ILE A 407 -46.82 -21.74 -12.00
N ASP A 408 -46.96 -21.75 -13.32
CA ASP A 408 -46.70 -22.92 -14.15
C ASP A 408 -45.69 -22.55 -15.23
N ARG A 409 -44.43 -22.97 -15.03
CA ARG A 409 -43.40 -22.87 -16.06
C ARG A 409 -43.49 -24.03 -17.02
N THR A 410 -43.86 -23.69 -18.25
CA THR A 410 -43.73 -24.56 -19.41
C THR A 410 -42.40 -24.28 -20.13
N GLY A 411 -42.02 -25.13 -21.10
CA GLY A 411 -40.83 -24.88 -21.92
C GLY A 411 -40.94 -23.69 -22.87
N GLU A 412 -42.10 -23.02 -22.94
CA GLU A 412 -42.39 -21.91 -23.86
C GLU A 412 -42.84 -20.63 -23.13
N ASN A 413 -43.56 -20.77 -22.03
CA ASN A 413 -44.19 -19.67 -21.30
C ASN A 413 -44.21 -19.92 -19.79
N ILE A 414 -44.28 -18.86 -19.00
CA ILE A 414 -44.82 -18.87 -17.64
C ILE A 414 -46.31 -18.56 -17.69
N ILE A 415 -47.12 -19.32 -16.96
CA ILE A 415 -48.54 -19.07 -16.80
C ILE A 415 -48.83 -18.76 -15.33
N LEU A 416 -49.40 -17.59 -15.07
CA LEU A 416 -49.83 -17.16 -13.75
C LEU A 416 -51.36 -17.24 -13.66
N THR A 417 -51.85 -18.02 -12.70
CA THR A 417 -53.27 -18.03 -12.34
C THR A 417 -53.45 -17.33 -11.01
N PHE A 418 -54.48 -16.50 -10.88
CA PHE A 418 -54.74 -15.69 -9.69
C PHE A 418 -55.95 -16.19 -8.91
N ASN A 419 -56.04 -15.81 -7.64
CA ASN A 419 -57.14 -16.17 -6.74
C ASN A 419 -58.39 -15.28 -6.90
N ASP A 420 -58.30 -14.17 -7.64
CA ASP A 420 -59.35 -13.13 -7.75
C ASP A 420 -60.13 -13.16 -9.07
N ASP A 421 -60.29 -14.34 -9.66
CA ASP A 421 -61.07 -14.63 -10.88
C ASP A 421 -60.63 -13.87 -12.15
N ARG A 422 -59.50 -13.14 -12.12
CA ARG A 422 -58.94 -12.52 -13.34
C ARG A 422 -58.40 -13.57 -14.31
N ALA A 423 -58.24 -13.18 -15.58
CA ALA A 423 -57.65 -14.04 -16.60
C ALA A 423 -56.21 -14.43 -16.25
N ASP A 424 -55.80 -15.63 -16.67
CA ASP A 424 -54.42 -16.10 -16.57
C ASP A 424 -53.49 -15.12 -17.33
N GLU A 425 -52.34 -14.78 -16.73
CA GLU A 425 -51.28 -14.01 -17.40
C GLU A 425 -50.28 -14.98 -18.02
N ILE A 426 -49.99 -14.80 -19.31
CA ILE A 426 -49.07 -15.64 -20.08
C ILE A 426 -47.84 -14.81 -20.42
N ILE A 427 -46.68 -15.24 -19.90
CA ILE A 427 -45.41 -14.55 -20.08
C ILE A 427 -44.53 -15.43 -20.99
N PRO A 428 -44.35 -15.07 -22.28
CA PRO A 428 -43.56 -15.86 -23.20
C PRO A 428 -42.05 -15.66 -22.99
N PHE A 429 -41.25 -16.69 -23.27
CA PHE A 429 -39.79 -16.58 -23.35
C PHE A 429 -39.29 -16.11 -24.73
N ARG A 430 -40.20 -15.98 -25.69
CA ARG A 430 -39.92 -15.63 -27.09
C ARG A 430 -40.73 -14.41 -27.51
N ASP A 431 -40.19 -13.66 -28.47
CA ASP A 431 -40.91 -12.56 -29.12
C ASP A 431 -42.00 -13.07 -30.08
N ASP A 432 -42.81 -12.15 -30.62
CA ASP A 432 -43.88 -12.46 -31.58
C ASP A 432 -43.37 -13.10 -32.89
N SER A 433 -42.08 -12.94 -33.18
CA SER A 433 -41.42 -13.55 -34.34
C SER A 433 -40.85 -14.95 -34.03
N GLY A 434 -40.94 -15.42 -32.78
CA GLY A 434 -40.45 -16.71 -32.31
C GLY A 434 -38.98 -16.72 -31.86
N ASN A 435 -38.30 -15.57 -31.86
CA ASN A 435 -36.92 -15.47 -31.37
C ASN A 435 -36.89 -15.48 -29.85
N GLU A 436 -35.86 -16.09 -29.28
CA GLU A 436 -35.62 -16.06 -27.83
C GLU A 436 -35.33 -14.62 -27.37
N LEU A 437 -35.99 -14.20 -26.29
CA LEU A 437 -35.76 -12.91 -25.68
C LEU A 437 -34.45 -12.94 -24.89
N ASP A 438 -33.63 -11.89 -24.95
CA ASP A 438 -32.48 -11.77 -24.04
C ASP A 438 -32.93 -11.86 -22.58
N GLN A 439 -32.14 -12.52 -21.71
CA GLN A 439 -32.53 -12.77 -20.33
C GLN A 439 -32.83 -11.48 -19.57
N ALA A 440 -32.02 -10.43 -19.73
CA ALA A 440 -32.24 -9.15 -19.06
C ALA A 440 -33.51 -8.47 -19.58
N ALA A 441 -33.74 -8.53 -20.90
CA ALA A 441 -34.96 -8.01 -21.52
C ALA A 441 -36.21 -8.77 -21.03
N TRP A 442 -36.11 -10.09 -20.90
CA TRP A 442 -37.21 -10.92 -20.40
C TRP A 442 -37.51 -10.63 -18.92
N ILE A 443 -36.50 -10.53 -18.05
CA ILE A 443 -36.69 -10.15 -16.64
C ILE A 443 -37.36 -8.77 -16.55
N THR A 444 -36.89 -7.80 -17.33
CA THR A 444 -37.45 -6.44 -17.34
C THR A 444 -38.90 -6.41 -17.78
N GLY A 445 -39.26 -7.20 -18.79
CA GLY A 445 -40.64 -7.31 -19.27
C GLY A 445 -41.56 -8.09 -18.33
N SER A 446 -41.02 -9.03 -17.55
CA SER A 446 -41.81 -10.00 -16.77
C SER A 446 -41.92 -9.68 -15.29
N ALA A 447 -40.96 -8.94 -14.69
CA ALA A 447 -40.81 -8.91 -13.23
C ALA A 447 -42.06 -8.45 -12.47
N ASN A 448 -42.75 -7.44 -13.00
CA ASN A 448 -43.91 -6.84 -12.34
C ASN A 448 -45.20 -7.67 -12.44
N PHE A 449 -45.24 -8.74 -13.24
CA PHE A 449 -46.38 -9.67 -13.26
C PHE A 449 -46.42 -10.55 -12.01
N PHE A 450 -45.27 -10.81 -11.38
CA PHE A 450 -45.17 -11.63 -10.18
C PHE A 450 -45.46 -10.85 -8.89
N LEU A 451 -45.58 -9.52 -8.96
CA LEU A 451 -45.69 -8.64 -7.81
C LEU A 451 -47.09 -8.02 -7.68
N GLY A 452 -47.53 -7.79 -6.44
CA GLY A 452 -48.75 -7.03 -6.18
C GLY A 452 -48.59 -5.55 -6.57
N ASP A 453 -49.70 -4.85 -6.79
CA ASP A 453 -49.67 -3.46 -7.30
C ASP A 453 -48.84 -2.48 -6.45
N LYS A 454 -48.76 -2.71 -5.13
CA LYS A 454 -47.97 -1.88 -4.20
C LYS A 454 -46.49 -2.26 -4.11
N GLN A 455 -46.11 -3.40 -4.69
CA GLN A 455 -44.76 -3.97 -4.60
C GLN A 455 -43.97 -3.84 -5.90
N LYS A 456 -44.60 -3.38 -6.99
CA LYS A 456 -43.97 -3.24 -8.31
C LYS A 456 -42.63 -2.52 -8.24
N ILE A 457 -41.66 -3.07 -8.96
CA ILE A 457 -40.32 -2.52 -9.10
C ILE A 457 -40.40 -1.41 -10.15
N THR A 458 -39.93 -0.21 -9.77
CA THR A 458 -39.98 0.97 -10.65
C THR A 458 -38.83 0.98 -11.65
N ASP A 459 -37.64 0.54 -11.25
CA ASP A 459 -36.43 0.54 -12.06
C ASP A 459 -35.80 -0.87 -12.00
N ILE A 460 -36.23 -1.75 -12.91
CA ILE A 460 -35.80 -3.15 -12.92
C ILE A 460 -34.34 -3.26 -13.38
N ASP A 461 -33.90 -2.43 -14.32
CA ASP A 461 -32.51 -2.41 -14.79
C ASP A 461 -31.53 -2.11 -13.65
N LYS A 462 -31.86 -1.15 -12.79
CA LYS A 462 -31.09 -0.89 -11.57
C LYS A 462 -31.01 -2.12 -10.67
N ILE A 463 -32.14 -2.79 -10.45
CA ILE A 463 -32.20 -3.99 -9.60
C ILE A 463 -31.40 -5.15 -10.21
N ILE A 464 -31.46 -5.36 -11.53
CA ILE A 464 -30.61 -6.35 -12.23
C ILE A 464 -29.13 -6.03 -11.96
N GLY A 465 -28.72 -4.78 -12.10
CA GLY A 465 -27.34 -4.35 -11.79
C GLY A 465 -26.93 -4.59 -10.34
N LEU A 466 -27.83 -4.39 -9.37
CA LEU A 466 -27.58 -4.62 -7.95
C LEU A 466 -27.53 -6.12 -7.59
N SER A 467 -28.36 -6.92 -8.25
CA SER A 467 -28.55 -8.35 -7.96
C SER A 467 -27.39 -9.26 -8.38
N LYS A 468 -26.45 -8.75 -9.19
CA LYS A 468 -25.34 -9.54 -9.76
C LYS A 468 -25.80 -10.80 -10.49
N ILE A 469 -27.02 -10.80 -11.05
CA ILE A 469 -27.51 -11.86 -11.93
C ILE A 469 -26.57 -11.94 -13.13
N ASP A 470 -26.10 -13.15 -13.45
CA ASP A 470 -25.38 -13.41 -14.68
C ASP A 470 -26.39 -13.52 -15.83
N THR A 471 -26.56 -12.41 -16.56
CA THR A 471 -27.51 -12.32 -17.68
C THR A 471 -27.02 -13.03 -18.94
N SER A 472 -25.84 -13.66 -18.92
CA SER A 472 -25.29 -14.43 -20.04
C SER A 472 -25.71 -15.90 -20.05
N LEU A 473 -26.47 -16.34 -19.04
CA LEU A 473 -26.94 -17.71 -18.93
C LEU A 473 -28.02 -18.00 -19.99
N ALA A 474 -27.80 -19.06 -20.77
CA ALA A 474 -28.70 -19.45 -21.84
C ALA A 474 -30.08 -19.88 -21.30
N PHE A 475 -31.13 -19.64 -22.09
CA PHE A 475 -32.46 -20.16 -21.81
C PHE A 475 -32.45 -21.67 -21.68
N ASN A 476 -33.22 -22.18 -20.71
CA ASN A 476 -33.44 -23.60 -20.55
C ASN A 476 -34.85 -23.99 -21.04
N PRO A 477 -35.02 -24.35 -22.33
CA PRO A 477 -36.32 -24.76 -22.88
C PRO A 477 -36.80 -26.11 -22.33
N ASP A 478 -35.90 -26.88 -21.74
CA ASP A 478 -36.20 -28.24 -21.33
C ASP A 478 -36.79 -28.37 -19.94
N SER A 479 -36.54 -27.37 -19.09
CA SER A 479 -37.04 -27.39 -17.73
C SER A 479 -38.54 -27.04 -17.65
N THR A 480 -39.22 -27.59 -16.64
CA THR A 480 -40.61 -27.31 -16.28
C THR A 480 -40.74 -27.13 -14.78
N GLY A 481 -41.74 -26.37 -14.34
CA GLY A 481 -42.04 -26.14 -12.93
C GLY A 481 -43.53 -26.07 -12.68
N PHE A 482 -43.96 -26.38 -11.45
CA PHE A 482 -45.33 -26.10 -11.04
C PHE A 482 -45.48 -25.82 -9.55
N SER A 483 -45.99 -24.63 -9.25
CA SER A 483 -46.19 -24.12 -7.90
C SER A 483 -47.69 -23.94 -7.61
N GLY A 484 -48.07 -24.11 -6.34
CA GLY A 484 -49.49 -24.20 -5.94
C GLY A 484 -50.05 -25.62 -6.04
N GLY A 485 -49.16 -26.61 -6.00
CA GLY A 485 -49.44 -28.02 -6.14
C GLY A 485 -50.36 -28.64 -5.11
N VAL A 486 -50.84 -27.93 -4.09
CA VAL A 486 -51.79 -28.48 -3.12
C VAL A 486 -52.95 -27.50 -2.96
N ILE A 487 -54.11 -27.89 -3.49
CA ILE A 487 -55.36 -27.15 -3.28
C ILE A 487 -56.23 -27.86 -2.26
N GLU A 488 -57.02 -27.07 -1.55
CA GLU A 488 -58.07 -27.57 -0.70
C GLU A 488 -59.34 -27.73 -1.54
N VAL A 489 -59.71 -28.98 -1.84
CA VAL A 489 -60.95 -29.30 -2.57
C VAL A 489 -61.99 -29.75 -1.56
N GLU A 490 -63.16 -29.13 -1.61
CA GLU A 490 -64.33 -29.57 -0.85
C GLU A 490 -65.05 -30.70 -1.60
N GLU A 491 -65.41 -31.79 -0.90
CA GLU A 491 -66.24 -32.86 -1.46
C GLU A 491 -67.54 -32.30 -2.04
N THR A 492 -67.98 -32.85 -3.18
CA THR A 492 -69.37 -32.70 -3.60
C THR A 492 -70.31 -33.33 -2.57
N ALA A 493 -71.57 -32.88 -2.53
CA ALA A 493 -72.58 -33.45 -1.64
C ALA A 493 -72.71 -34.98 -1.81
N MET A 494 -72.61 -35.46 -3.06
CA MET A 494 -72.69 -36.89 -3.36
C MET A 494 -71.46 -37.66 -2.85
N GLU A 495 -70.26 -37.10 -2.96
CA GLU A 495 -69.03 -37.72 -2.46
C GLU A 495 -69.05 -37.87 -0.93
N ALA A 496 -69.47 -36.81 -0.22
CA ALA A 496 -69.59 -36.83 1.24
C ALA A 496 -70.58 -37.91 1.72
N ILE A 497 -71.73 -38.02 1.04
CA ILE A 497 -72.74 -39.04 1.34
C ILE A 497 -72.19 -40.45 1.08
N MET A 498 -71.53 -40.67 -0.05
CA MET A 498 -71.00 -42.00 -0.41
C MET A 498 -69.87 -42.44 0.52
N ARG A 499 -68.99 -41.52 0.94
CA ARG A 499 -67.98 -41.78 1.96
C ARG A 499 -68.63 -42.24 3.27
N GLY A 500 -69.55 -41.42 3.79
CA GLY A 500 -70.23 -41.74 5.05
C GLY A 500 -71.02 -43.05 5.01
N LEU A 501 -71.65 -43.38 3.87
CA LEU A 501 -72.35 -44.64 3.69
C LEU A 501 -71.41 -45.84 3.57
N SER A 502 -70.25 -45.67 2.97
CA SER A 502 -69.22 -46.72 2.92
C SER A 502 -68.68 -47.03 4.31
N ASP A 503 -68.56 -46.02 5.18
CA ASP A 503 -68.16 -46.19 6.58
C ASP A 503 -69.27 -46.88 7.41
N ASP A 504 -70.54 -46.51 7.19
CA ASP A 504 -71.69 -47.09 7.88
C ASP A 504 -72.00 -48.54 7.40
N ILE A 505 -71.65 -48.88 6.16
CA ILE A 505 -71.87 -50.19 5.53
C ILE A 505 -70.53 -50.69 4.95
N PRO A 506 -69.59 -51.13 5.80
CA PRO A 506 -68.28 -51.59 5.34
C PRO A 506 -68.38 -52.92 4.57
N ASP A 507 -67.45 -53.14 3.65
CA ASP A 507 -67.33 -54.43 2.97
C ASP A 507 -66.76 -55.51 3.90
N ASN A 508 -67.66 -56.36 4.40
CA ASN A 508 -67.35 -57.52 5.24
C ASN A 508 -67.82 -58.84 4.60
N HIS A 509 -67.85 -58.92 3.26
CA HIS A 509 -68.42 -60.06 2.54
C HIS A 509 -67.84 -61.43 2.95
N THR A 510 -66.57 -61.50 3.37
CA THR A 510 -65.93 -62.72 3.86
C THR A 510 -66.54 -63.22 5.17
N ALA A 511 -66.89 -62.32 6.09
CA ALA A 511 -67.55 -62.67 7.35
C ALA A 511 -68.95 -63.23 7.09
N TYR A 512 -69.70 -62.62 6.17
CA TYR A 512 -71.01 -63.12 5.76
C TYR A 512 -70.92 -64.44 4.98
N ALA A 513 -69.88 -64.64 4.17
CA ALA A 513 -69.60 -65.92 3.53
C ALA A 513 -69.31 -67.03 4.56
N GLN A 514 -68.61 -66.71 5.64
CA GLN A 514 -68.34 -67.67 6.72
C GLN A 514 -69.62 -68.08 7.47
N LEU A 515 -70.54 -67.14 7.73
CA LEU A 515 -71.83 -67.46 8.37
C LEU A 515 -72.64 -68.49 7.58
N ILE A 516 -72.58 -68.45 6.24
CA ILE A 516 -73.21 -69.47 5.39
C ILE A 516 -72.56 -70.84 5.57
N THR A 517 -71.22 -70.89 5.62
CA THR A 517 -70.47 -72.13 5.88
C THR A 517 -70.84 -72.72 7.25
N ASP A 518 -71.12 -71.88 8.24
CA ASP A 518 -71.52 -72.26 9.60
C ASP A 518 -73.02 -72.63 9.72
N GLY A 519 -73.77 -72.65 8.60
CA GLY A 519 -75.20 -72.97 8.58
C GLY A 519 -76.11 -71.88 9.16
N LYS A 520 -75.61 -70.65 9.29
CA LYS A 520 -76.34 -69.50 9.82
C LYS A 520 -76.93 -68.64 8.71
N LYS A 521 -77.96 -67.86 9.04
CA LYS A 521 -78.62 -66.93 8.12
C LYS A 521 -77.85 -65.62 8.00
N ALA A 522 -76.97 -65.52 7.00
CA ALA A 522 -76.13 -64.35 6.80
C ALA A 522 -76.94 -63.10 6.39
N ASN A 523 -78.00 -63.28 5.61
CA ASN A 523 -78.96 -62.24 5.22
C ASN A 523 -79.65 -61.60 6.44
N ASP A 524 -80.16 -62.40 7.39
CA ASP A 524 -80.82 -61.91 8.61
C ASP A 524 -79.84 -61.04 9.40
N LYS A 525 -78.60 -61.51 9.57
CA LYS A 525 -77.54 -60.79 10.28
C LYS A 525 -77.13 -59.50 9.56
N PHE A 526 -77.01 -59.52 8.24
CA PHE A 526 -76.67 -58.33 7.44
C PHE A 526 -77.77 -57.26 7.52
N VAL A 527 -79.03 -57.68 7.44
CA VAL A 527 -80.18 -56.78 7.61
C VAL A 527 -80.19 -56.22 9.03
N GLU A 528 -79.96 -57.05 10.06
CA GLU A 528 -79.85 -56.60 11.45
C GLU A 528 -78.75 -55.55 11.64
N ASP A 529 -77.56 -55.79 11.05
CA ASP A 529 -76.40 -54.93 11.19
C ASP A 529 -76.58 -53.55 10.53
N TYR A 530 -77.26 -53.51 9.38
CA TYR A 530 -77.23 -52.33 8.50
C TYR A 530 -78.60 -51.71 8.17
N LYS A 531 -79.74 -52.31 8.51
CA LYS A 531 -81.07 -51.73 8.20
C LYS A 531 -81.24 -50.30 8.72
N ASP A 532 -80.68 -49.99 9.89
CA ASP A 532 -80.77 -48.68 10.53
C ASP A 532 -79.70 -47.70 10.02
N LYS A 533 -78.76 -48.20 9.20
CA LYS A 533 -77.71 -47.43 8.54
C LYS A 533 -78.09 -47.01 7.13
N ILE A 534 -79.09 -47.67 6.54
CA ILE A 534 -79.60 -47.39 5.20
C ILE A 534 -80.32 -46.03 5.20
N PRO A 535 -80.08 -45.16 4.20
CA PRO A 535 -80.75 -43.87 4.10
C PRO A 535 -82.27 -43.92 4.16
N ALA A 536 -82.87 -42.88 4.77
CA ALA A 536 -84.32 -42.71 4.78
C ALA A 536 -84.89 -42.74 3.34
N GLY A 537 -85.99 -43.44 3.14
CA GLY A 537 -86.59 -43.66 1.81
C GLY A 537 -86.08 -44.91 1.09
N PHE A 538 -84.99 -45.51 1.56
CA PHE A 538 -84.56 -46.84 1.17
C PHE A 538 -84.94 -47.85 2.26
N THR A 539 -85.16 -49.10 1.86
CA THR A 539 -85.43 -50.21 2.78
C THR A 539 -84.55 -51.39 2.44
N LEU A 540 -83.89 -51.95 3.45
CA LEU A 540 -83.10 -53.17 3.36
C LEU A 540 -83.86 -54.30 4.04
N THR A 541 -84.15 -55.36 3.27
CA THR A 541 -84.85 -56.55 3.75
C THR A 541 -84.14 -57.82 3.28
N GLU A 542 -84.56 -58.96 3.81
CA GLU A 542 -84.12 -60.26 3.29
C GLU A 542 -84.55 -60.43 1.82
N GLY A 543 -83.70 -61.10 1.02
CA GLY A 543 -83.95 -61.39 -0.39
C GLY A 543 -84.91 -62.56 -0.61
N THR A 544 -85.61 -62.56 -1.74
CA THR A 544 -86.66 -63.54 -2.05
C THR A 544 -86.16 -64.64 -2.99
N GLY A 545 -85.15 -65.39 -2.56
CA GLY A 545 -84.65 -66.55 -3.32
C GLY A 545 -85.70 -67.68 -3.46
N ILE A 546 -85.57 -68.56 -4.46
CA ILE A 546 -86.51 -69.70 -4.63
C ILE A 546 -86.08 -70.93 -3.80
N ARG A 547 -84.78 -71.04 -3.47
CA ARG A 547 -84.19 -72.14 -2.66
C ARG A 547 -83.63 -71.60 -1.34
N GLU A 548 -83.77 -72.39 -0.27
CA GLU A 548 -83.40 -71.99 1.11
C GLU A 548 -81.93 -71.58 1.23
N ALA A 549 -81.00 -72.34 0.65
CA ALA A 549 -79.57 -72.01 0.61
C ALA A 549 -79.22 -70.71 -0.15
N THR A 550 -80.10 -70.25 -1.04
CA THR A 550 -79.91 -68.99 -1.79
C THR A 550 -80.54 -67.81 -1.05
N ARG A 551 -81.64 -68.03 -0.31
CA ARG A 551 -82.26 -67.01 0.54
C ARG A 551 -81.33 -66.50 1.62
N GLN A 552 -80.56 -67.40 2.23
CA GLN A 552 -79.70 -67.09 3.39
C GLN A 552 -78.57 -66.10 3.12
N ARG A 553 -78.27 -65.76 1.85
CA ARG A 553 -77.18 -64.83 1.46
C ARG A 553 -77.63 -63.66 0.59
N LEU A 554 -78.92 -63.55 0.29
CA LEU A 554 -79.43 -62.45 -0.54
C LEU A 554 -80.10 -61.42 0.35
N VAL A 555 -79.78 -60.15 0.09
CA VAL A 555 -80.50 -59.01 0.65
C VAL A 555 -81.14 -58.21 -0.47
N LYS A 556 -82.29 -57.61 -0.20
CA LYS A 556 -83.04 -56.79 -1.13
C LYS A 556 -82.99 -55.33 -0.67
N LEU A 557 -82.53 -54.46 -1.56
CA LEU A 557 -82.50 -53.02 -1.35
C LEU A 557 -83.53 -52.36 -2.27
N ASN A 558 -84.46 -51.61 -1.68
CA ASN A 558 -85.59 -51.01 -2.38
C ASN A 558 -85.70 -49.51 -2.09
N LYS A 559 -86.21 -48.73 -3.05
CA LYS A 559 -86.63 -47.33 -2.86
C LYS A 559 -88.01 -47.16 -3.48
N LYS A 560 -88.93 -46.50 -2.75
CA LYS A 560 -90.31 -46.31 -3.21
C LYS A 560 -90.33 -45.64 -4.60
N GLY A 561 -90.93 -46.31 -5.59
CA GLY A 561 -91.03 -45.81 -6.97
C GLY A 561 -89.83 -46.14 -7.88
N LYS A 562 -88.91 -46.99 -7.44
CA LYS A 562 -87.76 -47.50 -8.23
C LYS A 562 -87.71 -49.03 -8.17
N ASP A 563 -87.07 -49.65 -9.16
CA ASP A 563 -86.89 -51.09 -9.20
C ASP A 563 -85.87 -51.53 -8.15
N ALA A 564 -86.29 -52.41 -7.23
CA ALA A 564 -85.40 -52.95 -6.20
C ALA A 564 -84.28 -53.82 -6.78
N ILE A 565 -83.13 -53.84 -6.10
CA ILE A 565 -82.02 -54.75 -6.42
C ILE A 565 -81.91 -55.86 -5.38
N GLU A 566 -81.48 -57.05 -5.81
CA GLU A 566 -81.04 -58.12 -4.92
C GLU A 566 -79.52 -58.29 -5.03
N VAL A 567 -78.86 -58.39 -3.88
CA VAL A 567 -77.39 -58.44 -3.78
C VAL A 567 -76.98 -59.66 -2.97
N ASP A 568 -76.02 -60.43 -3.51
CA ASP A 568 -75.36 -61.52 -2.79
C ASP A 568 -74.25 -60.94 -1.92
N ILE A 569 -74.51 -60.88 -0.60
CA ILE A 569 -73.61 -60.25 0.37
C ILE A 569 -72.31 -61.02 0.61
N THR A 570 -72.16 -62.20 0.01
CA THR A 570 -70.92 -63.00 0.09
C THR A 570 -69.92 -62.63 -1.01
N LYS A 571 -70.27 -61.70 -1.90
CA LYS A 571 -69.42 -61.25 -3.01
C LYS A 571 -68.66 -59.96 -2.67
N PRO A 572 -67.42 -59.81 -3.16
CA PRO A 572 -66.58 -58.63 -2.90
C PRO A 572 -67.13 -57.33 -3.51
N ASP A 573 -68.11 -57.40 -4.41
CA ASP A 573 -68.75 -56.23 -5.01
C ASP A 573 -70.13 -55.93 -4.41
N ALA A 574 -70.54 -56.64 -3.35
CA ALA A 574 -71.88 -56.51 -2.76
C ALA A 574 -72.16 -55.09 -2.26
N VAL A 575 -71.31 -54.56 -1.38
CA VAL A 575 -71.46 -53.21 -0.84
C VAL A 575 -71.39 -52.17 -1.95
N LYS A 576 -70.46 -52.31 -2.89
CA LYS A 576 -70.34 -51.41 -4.04
C LYS A 576 -71.64 -51.34 -4.86
N LYS A 577 -72.26 -52.49 -5.16
CA LYS A 577 -73.56 -52.54 -5.88
C LYS A 577 -74.69 -51.85 -5.11
N MET A 578 -74.72 -52.02 -3.79
CA MET A 578 -75.70 -51.35 -2.92
C MET A 578 -75.49 -49.83 -2.92
N LEU A 579 -74.25 -49.38 -2.77
CA LEU A 579 -73.90 -47.95 -2.78
C LEU A 579 -74.16 -47.31 -4.15
N ASP A 580 -73.82 -47.97 -5.25
CA ASP A 580 -74.11 -47.50 -6.61
C ASP A 580 -75.62 -47.37 -6.84
N TYR A 581 -76.43 -48.31 -6.34
CA TYR A 581 -77.89 -48.20 -6.40
C TYR A 581 -78.41 -47.02 -5.58
N ILE A 582 -77.87 -46.80 -4.38
CA ILE A 582 -78.23 -45.63 -3.55
C ILE A 582 -77.84 -44.34 -4.28
N LYS A 583 -76.62 -44.25 -4.81
CA LYS A 583 -76.08 -43.10 -5.55
C LYS A 583 -76.96 -42.70 -6.73
N ASN A 584 -77.38 -43.68 -7.52
CA ASN A 584 -78.17 -43.44 -8.73
C ASN A 584 -79.65 -43.10 -8.45
N ASN A 585 -80.09 -43.26 -7.20
CA ASN A 585 -81.49 -43.06 -6.82
C ASN A 585 -81.67 -42.02 -5.71
N ILE A 586 -80.63 -41.29 -5.33
CA ILE A 586 -80.71 -40.12 -4.44
C ILE A 586 -81.10 -38.88 -5.27
N ASP A 587 -82.01 -38.05 -4.75
CA ASP A 587 -82.38 -36.76 -5.35
C ASP A 587 -82.01 -35.59 -4.42
N LEU A 588 -81.01 -34.80 -4.85
CA LEU A 588 -80.45 -33.66 -4.10
C LEU A 588 -80.98 -32.29 -4.57
N VAL A 589 -82.03 -32.24 -5.41
CA VAL A 589 -82.36 -31.02 -6.19
C VAL A 589 -83.27 -30.02 -5.45
N SER A 590 -83.86 -30.34 -4.28
CA SER A 590 -84.72 -29.39 -3.55
C SER A 590 -84.62 -29.48 -2.02
N ASP A 591 -84.63 -28.33 -1.34
CA ASP A 591 -84.48 -28.12 0.11
C ASP A 591 -85.55 -28.78 1.02
N GLY A 592 -86.43 -29.62 0.45
CA GLY A 592 -87.42 -30.42 1.17
C GLY A 592 -87.35 -31.93 0.92
N SER A 593 -86.39 -32.42 0.12
CA SER A 593 -86.19 -33.86 -0.10
C SER A 593 -85.65 -34.53 1.17
N THR A 594 -86.18 -35.70 1.53
CA THR A 594 -85.65 -36.51 2.65
C THR A 594 -84.19 -36.88 2.47
N ASP A 595 -83.68 -36.86 1.22
CA ASP A 595 -82.30 -37.17 0.89
C ASP A 595 -81.35 -35.99 1.18
N VAL A 596 -81.84 -34.74 1.31
CA VAL A 596 -81.02 -33.56 1.69
C VAL A 596 -80.49 -33.69 3.11
N ASN A 597 -81.23 -34.36 4.00
CA ASN A 597 -80.78 -34.64 5.37
C ASN A 597 -79.53 -35.56 5.42
N LEU A 598 -79.20 -36.26 4.33
CA LEU A 598 -77.96 -37.06 4.25
C LEU A 598 -76.72 -36.18 4.21
N ILE A 599 -76.80 -34.97 3.67
CA ILE A 599 -75.70 -34.00 3.68
C ILE A 599 -75.45 -33.51 5.13
N VAL A 600 -76.51 -33.36 5.92
CA VAL A 600 -76.41 -33.01 7.35
C VAL A 600 -75.81 -34.18 8.14
N LYS A 601 -76.18 -35.42 7.83
CA LYS A 601 -75.62 -36.63 8.47
C LYS A 601 -74.15 -36.85 8.09
N TYR A 602 -73.78 -36.58 6.84
CA TYR A 602 -72.44 -36.75 6.31
C TYR A 602 -71.92 -35.42 5.77
N PRO A 603 -71.36 -34.56 6.65
CA PRO A 603 -70.87 -33.26 6.25
C PRO A 603 -69.71 -33.41 5.26
N LYS A 604 -69.67 -32.50 4.28
CA LYS A 604 -68.56 -32.40 3.33
C LYS A 604 -67.24 -32.22 4.06
N GLN A 605 -66.22 -32.93 3.62
CA GLN A 605 -64.85 -32.73 4.09
C GLN A 605 -64.04 -31.97 3.05
N LYS A 606 -63.03 -31.26 3.57
CA LYS A 606 -62.01 -30.63 2.75
C LYS A 606 -60.80 -31.54 2.70
N SER A 607 -60.29 -31.79 1.50
CA SER A 607 -59.10 -32.61 1.29
C SER A 607 -58.03 -31.82 0.53
N LYS A 608 -56.78 -32.06 0.90
CA LYS A 608 -55.62 -31.49 0.21
C LYS A 608 -55.29 -32.38 -0.98
N VAL A 609 -55.58 -31.92 -2.19
CA VAL A 609 -55.31 -32.66 -3.42
C VAL A 609 -54.08 -32.09 -4.11
N LYS A 610 -53.17 -32.97 -4.56
CA LYS A 610 -52.00 -32.54 -5.30
C LYS A 610 -52.38 -32.19 -6.74
N ARG A 611 -52.41 -30.91 -7.10
CA ARG A 611 -52.48 -30.47 -8.50
C ARG A 611 -51.16 -30.77 -9.21
N LYS A 612 -51.25 -31.12 -10.49
CA LYS A 612 -50.11 -31.22 -11.41
C LYS A 612 -50.20 -30.03 -12.37
N GLY A 613 -49.06 -29.44 -12.71
CA GLY A 613 -49.00 -28.38 -13.72
C GLY A 613 -49.37 -28.91 -15.12
N ARG A 614 -49.66 -27.99 -16.03
CA ARG A 614 -50.01 -28.24 -17.43
C ARG A 614 -48.84 -28.91 -18.17
N GLY A 615 -47.60 -28.67 -17.72
CA GLY A 615 -46.37 -29.26 -18.26
C GLY A 615 -46.06 -28.76 -19.67
N LYS A 616 -45.08 -29.40 -20.36
CA LYS A 616 -44.80 -29.03 -21.77
C LYS A 616 -46.06 -29.17 -22.63
N PRO A 617 -46.30 -28.29 -23.62
CA PRO A 617 -47.39 -28.48 -24.59
C PRO A 617 -47.32 -29.87 -25.22
N LEU A 618 -48.47 -30.47 -25.52
CA LEU A 618 -48.46 -31.68 -26.34
C LEU A 618 -47.92 -31.31 -27.72
N PRO A 619 -46.97 -32.08 -28.29
CA PRO A 619 -46.54 -31.85 -29.66
C PRO A 619 -47.73 -32.06 -30.62
N PRO A 620 -47.64 -31.56 -31.87
CA PRO A 620 -48.63 -31.84 -32.90
C PRO A 620 -48.98 -33.33 -32.95
N PHE A 621 -50.25 -33.65 -33.22
CA PHE A 621 -50.78 -35.01 -33.12
C PHE A 621 -49.90 -36.06 -33.83
N ASP A 622 -49.40 -35.73 -35.03
CA ASP A 622 -48.54 -36.61 -35.84
C ASP A 622 -47.20 -36.95 -35.16
N ILE A 623 -46.67 -36.05 -34.33
CA ILE A 623 -45.45 -36.24 -33.56
C ILE A 623 -45.75 -36.99 -32.25
N TRP A 624 -46.84 -36.62 -31.57
CA TRP A 624 -47.27 -37.30 -30.35
C TRP A 624 -47.54 -38.79 -30.58
N LEU A 625 -48.13 -39.13 -31.73
CA LEU A 625 -48.46 -40.50 -32.12
C LEU A 625 -47.20 -41.37 -32.31
N LYS A 626 -46.11 -40.80 -32.83
CA LYS A 626 -44.82 -41.52 -32.99
C LYS A 626 -44.25 -41.98 -31.66
N SER A 627 -44.47 -41.21 -30.60
CA SER A 627 -44.03 -41.53 -29.24
C SER A 627 -45.04 -42.37 -28.45
N ASN A 628 -46.28 -42.53 -28.94
CA ASN A 628 -47.35 -43.27 -28.27
C ASN A 628 -48.03 -44.28 -29.21
N PRO A 629 -47.30 -45.34 -29.64
CA PRO A 629 -47.84 -46.29 -30.59
C PRO A 629 -49.08 -47.02 -30.03
N GLY A 630 -50.15 -47.07 -30.83
CA GLY A 630 -51.43 -47.70 -30.48
C GLY A 630 -52.49 -46.75 -29.89
N LYS A 631 -52.17 -45.47 -29.70
CA LYS A 631 -53.12 -44.43 -29.28
C LYS A 631 -53.80 -43.76 -30.47
N ASN A 632 -54.94 -43.10 -30.25
CA ASN A 632 -55.70 -42.43 -31.30
C ASN A 632 -55.99 -40.94 -30.98
N ILE A 633 -56.74 -40.26 -31.84
CA ILE A 633 -57.06 -38.85 -31.66
C ILE A 633 -57.96 -38.58 -30.45
N THR A 634 -58.79 -39.54 -30.04
CA THR A 634 -59.58 -39.46 -28.81
C THR A 634 -58.66 -39.53 -27.59
N ASP A 635 -57.67 -40.44 -27.58
CA ASP A 635 -56.65 -40.48 -26.52
C ASP A 635 -55.82 -39.18 -26.48
N TYR A 636 -55.50 -38.60 -27.64
CA TYR A 636 -54.81 -37.31 -27.72
C TYR A 636 -55.66 -36.16 -27.19
N ASN A 637 -56.94 -36.11 -27.54
CA ASN A 637 -57.87 -35.10 -27.05
C ASN A 637 -58.14 -35.26 -25.55
N GLU A 638 -58.17 -36.48 -25.04
CA GLU A 638 -58.28 -36.76 -23.60
C GLU A 638 -56.99 -36.36 -22.86
N ALA A 639 -55.81 -36.67 -23.41
CA ALA A 639 -54.54 -36.21 -22.87
C ALA A 639 -54.42 -34.67 -22.90
N LYS A 640 -54.95 -34.02 -23.94
CA LYS A 640 -55.02 -32.56 -24.07
C LYS A 640 -55.99 -31.97 -23.05
N LYS A 641 -57.16 -32.59 -22.86
CA LYS A 641 -58.16 -32.19 -21.86
C LYS A 641 -57.67 -32.36 -20.43
N ASN A 642 -56.85 -33.39 -20.16
CA ASN A 642 -56.26 -33.61 -18.84
C ASN A 642 -55.11 -32.65 -18.51
N ARG A 643 -54.59 -31.91 -19.50
CA ARG A 643 -53.57 -30.86 -19.35
C ARG A 643 -54.14 -29.43 -19.36
N GLN A 644 -55.42 -29.29 -19.73
CA GLN A 644 -56.20 -28.05 -19.62
C GLN A 644 -56.92 -28.03 -18.29
#